data_AF-A0A094GSF5-F1
#
_entry.id   AF-A0A094GSF5-F1
#
_cell.length_a   1.000
_cell.length_b   1.000
_cell.length_c   1.000
_cell.angle_alpha   90.00
_cell.angle_beta   90.00
_cell.angle_gamma   90.00
#
_symmetry.space_group_name_H-M   'P 1'
#
loop_
_entity.id
_entity.type
_entity.pdbx_description
1 polymer ?
#
loop_
_entity_poly.entity_id
_entity_poly.type
_entity_poly.pdbx_seq_one_letter_code
_entity_poly.pdbx_strand_id
1 'polypeptide(L)'
;MLDENLPAFFMKPNPDDPLRSTIYLGQGGQELSPEYTLRRPDPKQTPEARNCYAVALYDSHNPDVLYAEVLVQPEWTQPTLSQAEIRANNGLTPPPVPIVPNSFTIQLYNPDQQVAVKQIAGSWNSSAYWEFEMPQQTFRLPSASSLDREQDDPAASIATPKVTFKWKKDGKLSRDITCFMAGKSTNGKKSKEPDITIAMFRKGKEMTMYEPNMHRVDVEDTKGLEVVILLGATVIKDIFFEASKEMFNIGTVAAPAVTAPVRKFSGPAPGPVMSGARQTAAPIPALGAYSLPPPISNAPPPQRTQAAPPSNNPSMSPLDQWQIDQETARLRAQVESEERDRDRRSRDEQKERDRRDREEQKRIKKMLEAEAKEQARRDAEVAKETERLRRQYGVAPVRDEGGARPTVHFAPPLPARPVSYIQGPAMPPRPQGYTSGQQNRQNLYNQAQPMQQLPQHFSAPHSQPSPVQRPVSANAAQTGPFSSQTLNNWWSGPNAPAPPPTKNKRSTSGTSHPQTHGSSSGSVSRLLGIGIEGEGGRQKVKKKRRSAPDKAENCGEPTVGDQQKRWVSCTLKSIPEPDITSFAAMFWGRGLLSGGYSRVANGGLTVRHHSPFTRWHINAFTALSLLFLAAIVYCHQTFYRDPGSFFFDPIEGYRPFYSVVRQSQVNEFLIAEATSPSPPRNTLGGTDAPHKPTLCIGMSSVKRPEDQYVQVAVGSLVRDLTPEERNSIHFAVLFAHTNPSDHPLFNAPWLSGLLDAPLSYNVSDSQMAHLKELEKERKFNEKLMFDFLYLIDHCRQTGATWIAMVEDDVLAQDGWYHHTLRALEEVKEKHDENKTWVYLRLFYTEKFLGWNSEEWPTYLAWSIFFATIPALLALIIRNRAPSARKNLTNSFIATICLGFVPASIILYFLAGRVSMQPLPPGVSLMNNYGCCAQGLVFSQDIMPKLVARLKSVPPGPADVAVETWAIEEDFERWALTPSVIQHIGRKTMKQVFGEPDKPSERYSIGAARGLWNFGFELHDSELLKFEHMKVSGQLG
;
A
#
# COMPACT_ATOMS: atom_id res chain seq x y z
N MET A 1 9.18 12.59 12.44
CA MET A 1 8.59 12.07 13.68
C MET A 1 7.19 12.67 13.74
N LEU A 2 6.16 11.91 14.09
CA LEU A 2 4.88 12.55 14.43
C LEU A 2 5.07 13.29 15.76
N ASP A 3 4.29 14.33 15.98
CA ASP A 3 4.36 15.11 17.22
C ASP A 3 4.11 14.19 18.42
N GLU A 4 5.07 14.13 19.36
CA GLU A 4 5.02 13.25 20.53
C GLU A 4 3.88 13.65 21.50
N ASN A 5 3.27 14.82 21.30
CA ASN A 5 2.11 15.29 22.04
C ASN A 5 0.77 14.71 21.56
N LEU A 6 0.72 14.01 20.41
CA LEU A 6 -0.51 13.40 19.89
C LEU A 6 -0.77 12.00 20.48
N PRO A 7 -2.03 11.59 20.71
CA PRO A 7 -2.37 10.24 21.16
C PRO A 7 -1.89 9.19 20.14
N ALA A 8 -0.98 8.31 20.57
CA ALA A 8 -0.41 7.26 19.74
C ALA A 8 -0.56 5.87 20.38
N PHE A 9 -1.17 4.96 19.63
CA PHE A 9 -1.40 3.57 19.98
C PHE A 9 -0.35 2.65 19.34
N PHE A 10 0.37 1.89 20.15
CA PHE A 10 1.45 1.00 19.75
C PHE A 10 1.06 -0.46 19.98
N MET A 11 0.89 -1.22 18.90
CA MET A 11 0.52 -2.63 18.95
C MET A 11 1.77 -3.51 19.15
N LYS A 12 1.84 -4.22 20.29
CA LYS A 12 2.91 -5.18 20.60
C LYS A 12 2.32 -6.60 20.70
N PRO A 13 2.81 -7.58 19.91
CA PRO A 13 2.40 -8.96 20.07
C PRO A 13 2.89 -9.52 21.41
N ASN A 14 2.08 -10.37 22.04
CA ASN A 14 2.49 -11.07 23.25
C ASN A 14 3.51 -12.18 22.87
N PRO A 15 4.69 -12.26 23.52
CA PRO A 15 5.68 -13.30 23.22
C PRO A 15 5.23 -14.71 23.58
N ASP A 16 4.33 -14.86 24.57
CA ASP A 16 3.86 -16.16 25.08
C ASP A 16 2.58 -16.65 24.36
N ASP A 17 1.77 -15.74 23.83
CA ASP A 17 0.54 -16.04 23.08
C ASP A 17 0.46 -15.21 21.78
N PRO A 18 0.79 -15.79 20.60
CA PRO A 18 0.77 -15.07 19.33
C PRO A 18 -0.64 -14.72 18.83
N LEU A 19 -1.71 -15.25 19.46
CA LEU A 19 -3.09 -14.88 19.18
C LEU A 19 -3.53 -13.61 19.94
N ARG A 20 -2.68 -13.08 20.83
CA ARG A 20 -2.93 -11.86 21.61
C ARG A 20 -1.90 -10.78 21.30
N SER A 21 -2.36 -9.53 21.21
CA SER A 21 -1.50 -8.35 21.08
C SER A 21 -2.03 -7.22 21.95
N THR A 22 -1.18 -6.65 22.80
CA THR A 22 -1.54 -5.51 23.64
C THR A 22 -1.30 -4.22 22.87
N ILE A 23 -2.28 -3.32 22.91
CA ILE A 23 -2.20 -1.99 22.32
C ILE A 23 -1.95 -1.00 23.46
N TYR A 24 -0.81 -0.31 23.39
CA TYR A 24 -0.40 0.66 24.39
C TYR A 24 -0.66 2.08 23.91
N LEU A 25 -1.28 2.93 24.72
CA LEU A 25 -1.40 4.36 24.48
C LEU A 25 -0.17 5.11 25.03
N GLY A 26 0.30 6.10 24.29
CA GLY A 26 1.28 7.09 24.74
C GLY A 26 0.93 8.48 24.20
N GLN A 27 1.15 9.51 25.03
CA GLN A 27 0.91 10.91 24.69
C GLN A 27 1.81 11.82 25.55
N GLY A 28 2.36 12.89 24.98
CA GLY A 28 3.03 13.97 25.73
C GLY A 28 4.26 13.51 26.52
N GLY A 29 5.00 12.52 26.01
CA GLY A 29 6.17 11.96 26.69
C GLY A 29 5.87 11.07 27.92
N GLN A 30 4.60 10.73 28.18
CA GLN A 30 4.22 9.81 29.25
C GLN A 30 4.62 8.35 28.94
N GLU A 31 4.76 7.54 30.00
CA GLU A 31 5.03 6.11 29.87
C GLU A 31 3.85 5.36 29.24
N LEU A 32 4.16 4.34 28.43
CA LEU A 32 3.17 3.59 27.64
C LEU A 32 2.20 2.79 28.53
N SER A 33 0.93 3.20 28.58
CA SER A 33 -0.13 2.50 29.30
C SER A 33 -0.86 1.49 28.41
N PRO A 34 -1.22 0.28 28.89
CA PRO A 34 -1.99 -0.67 28.09
C PRO A 34 -3.47 -0.28 28.05
N GLU A 35 -4.03 0.02 26.88
CA GLU A 35 -5.44 0.44 26.73
C GLU A 35 -6.34 -0.68 26.20
N TYR A 36 -5.85 -1.47 25.23
CA TYR A 36 -6.63 -2.56 24.62
C TYR A 36 -5.85 -3.86 24.48
N THR A 37 -6.58 -4.97 24.37
CA THR A 37 -6.06 -6.27 23.94
C THR A 37 -6.75 -6.72 22.66
N LEU A 38 -6.01 -6.77 21.56
CA LEU A 38 -6.43 -7.43 20.34
C LEU A 38 -6.31 -8.95 20.51
N ARG A 39 -7.37 -9.71 20.19
CA ARG A 39 -7.38 -11.17 20.26
C ARG A 39 -7.86 -11.79 18.95
N ARG A 40 -7.30 -12.95 18.61
CA ARG A 40 -7.76 -13.83 17.54
C ARG A 40 -8.21 -15.17 18.16
N PRO A 41 -9.30 -15.80 17.68
CA PRO A 41 -9.72 -17.10 18.18
C PRO A 41 -8.75 -18.21 17.77
N ASP A 42 -8.55 -19.22 18.62
CA ASP A 42 -7.82 -20.44 18.26
C ASP A 42 -8.76 -21.34 17.42
N PRO A 43 -8.45 -21.65 16.14
CA PRO A 43 -9.29 -22.49 15.28
C PRO A 43 -9.42 -23.96 15.76
N LYS A 44 -8.64 -24.38 16.78
CA LYS A 44 -8.83 -25.66 17.48
C LYS A 44 -9.92 -25.60 18.54
N GLN A 45 -10.08 -24.44 19.20
CA GLN A 45 -11.02 -24.23 20.31
C GLN A 45 -12.34 -23.62 19.86
N THR A 46 -12.33 -22.84 18.77
CA THR A 46 -13.50 -22.17 18.18
C THR A 46 -13.77 -22.72 16.77
N PRO A 47 -14.63 -23.74 16.61
CA PRO A 47 -14.98 -24.30 15.30
C PRO A 47 -15.52 -23.28 14.31
N GLU A 48 -16.25 -22.27 14.81
CA GLU A 48 -16.90 -21.20 14.03
C GLU A 48 -15.89 -20.27 13.35
N ALA A 49 -14.65 -20.20 13.86
CA ALA A 49 -13.57 -19.40 13.29
C ALA A 49 -12.82 -20.12 12.15
N ARG A 50 -13.13 -21.39 11.86
CA ARG A 50 -12.47 -22.15 10.79
C ARG A 50 -12.86 -21.62 9.42
N ASN A 51 -11.90 -21.63 8.49
CA ASN A 51 -12.07 -21.12 7.12
C ASN A 51 -12.54 -19.65 7.03
N CYS A 52 -12.43 -18.88 8.13
CA CYS A 52 -12.81 -17.48 8.25
C CYS A 52 -11.68 -16.67 8.91
N TYR A 53 -11.57 -15.38 8.58
CA TYR A 53 -10.76 -14.44 9.36
C TYR A 53 -11.62 -13.87 10.49
N ALA A 54 -11.08 -13.86 11.72
CA ALA A 54 -11.77 -13.36 12.90
C ALA A 54 -10.81 -12.63 13.83
N VAL A 55 -11.23 -11.46 14.33
CA VAL A 55 -10.45 -10.64 15.26
C VAL A 55 -11.38 -9.81 16.14
N ALA A 56 -11.00 -9.61 17.40
CA ALA A 56 -11.78 -8.87 18.39
C ALA A 56 -10.89 -7.96 19.25
N LEU A 57 -11.46 -6.85 19.72
CA LEU A 57 -10.80 -5.85 20.55
C LEU A 57 -11.44 -5.82 21.94
N TYR A 58 -10.65 -6.16 22.96
CA TYR A 58 -11.04 -6.21 24.37
C TYR A 58 -10.37 -5.09 25.16
N ASP A 59 -10.92 -4.77 26.33
CA ASP A 59 -10.25 -3.95 27.34
C ASP A 59 -8.96 -4.64 27.84
N SER A 60 -7.93 -3.85 28.16
CA SER A 60 -6.64 -4.35 28.67
C SER A 60 -6.67 -4.74 30.16
N HIS A 61 -7.51 -4.09 30.96
CA HIS A 61 -7.62 -4.26 32.40
C HIS A 61 -8.73 -5.26 32.77
N ASN A 62 -9.83 -5.25 32.00
CA ASN A 62 -11.03 -6.07 32.20
C ASN A 62 -11.19 -7.05 31.02
N PRO A 63 -10.55 -8.23 31.06
CA PRO A 63 -10.43 -9.10 29.90
C PRO A 63 -11.74 -9.69 29.35
N ASP A 64 -12.85 -9.53 30.07
CA ASP A 64 -14.20 -9.96 29.70
C ASP A 64 -14.99 -8.86 28.94
N VAL A 65 -14.51 -7.60 28.94
CA VAL A 65 -15.14 -6.50 28.22
C VAL A 65 -14.70 -6.53 26.76
N LEU A 66 -15.64 -6.86 25.87
CA LEU A 66 -15.49 -6.85 24.41
C LEU A 66 -16.05 -5.53 23.86
N TYR A 67 -15.21 -4.74 23.19
CA TYR A 67 -15.64 -3.49 22.54
C TYR A 67 -16.17 -3.73 21.12
N ALA A 68 -15.47 -4.57 20.35
CA ALA A 68 -15.84 -4.85 18.97
C ALA A 68 -15.24 -6.15 18.43
N GLU A 69 -15.90 -6.75 17.45
CA GLU A 69 -15.39 -7.88 16.68
C GLU A 69 -15.62 -7.74 15.17
N VAL A 70 -14.83 -8.51 14.41
CA VAL A 70 -14.92 -8.60 12.95
C VAL A 70 -14.79 -10.07 12.56
N LEU A 71 -15.75 -10.55 11.77
CA LEU A 71 -15.75 -11.86 11.12
C LEU A 71 -15.83 -11.66 9.60
N VAL A 72 -14.90 -12.27 8.86
CA VAL A 72 -14.84 -12.21 7.39
C VAL A 72 -14.75 -13.62 6.82
N GLN A 73 -15.81 -14.01 6.11
CA GLN A 73 -15.85 -15.24 5.33
C GLN A 73 -15.26 -14.99 3.94
N PRO A 74 -14.29 -15.78 3.46
CA PRO A 74 -13.74 -15.62 2.12
C PRO A 74 -14.73 -16.11 1.06
N GLU A 75 -14.76 -15.44 -0.09
CA GLU A 75 -15.42 -15.96 -1.29
C GLU A 75 -14.57 -17.10 -1.87
N TRP A 76 -15.18 -18.12 -2.48
CA TRP A 76 -14.44 -19.27 -3.02
C TRP A 76 -14.58 -19.37 -4.54
N THR A 77 -13.46 -19.55 -5.24
CA THR A 77 -13.43 -19.77 -6.69
C THR A 77 -12.79 -21.10 -7.05
N GLN A 78 -13.37 -21.81 -8.02
CA GLN A 78 -12.85 -23.07 -8.53
C GLN A 78 -12.03 -22.82 -9.81
N PRO A 79 -10.74 -23.18 -9.86
CA PRO A 79 -9.92 -23.02 -11.06
C PRO A 79 -10.42 -23.91 -12.21
N THR A 80 -10.84 -23.31 -13.33
CA THR A 80 -11.19 -24.03 -14.55
C THR A 80 -9.93 -24.58 -15.25
N LEU A 81 -9.72 -25.89 -15.18
CA LEU A 81 -8.67 -26.60 -15.92
C LEU A 81 -9.11 -26.99 -17.34
N SER A 82 -8.14 -27.17 -18.23
CA SER A 82 -8.41 -27.74 -19.56
C SER A 82 -8.77 -29.23 -19.47
N GLN A 83 -9.50 -29.73 -20.48
CA GLN A 83 -9.92 -31.14 -20.54
C GLN A 83 -8.73 -32.12 -20.60
N ALA A 84 -7.53 -31.65 -20.98
CA ALA A 84 -6.30 -32.43 -20.95
C ALA A 84 -5.69 -32.52 -19.55
N GLU A 85 -5.70 -31.43 -18.77
CA GLU A 85 -5.20 -31.41 -17.39
C GLU A 85 -6.09 -32.20 -16.44
N ILE A 86 -7.40 -32.21 -16.64
CA ILE A 86 -8.34 -33.06 -15.88
C ILE A 86 -8.02 -34.54 -16.08
N ARG A 87 -7.66 -34.95 -17.31
CA ARG A 87 -7.21 -36.32 -17.62
C ARG A 87 -5.84 -36.63 -16.99
N ALA A 88 -4.92 -35.67 -16.97
CA ALA A 88 -3.62 -35.83 -16.33
C ALA A 88 -3.71 -35.99 -14.80
N ASN A 89 -4.71 -35.36 -14.17
CA ASN A 89 -4.98 -35.45 -12.73
C ASN A 89 -5.88 -36.63 -12.33
N ASN A 90 -6.03 -37.68 -13.15
CA ASN A 90 -6.93 -38.83 -12.89
C ASN A 90 -8.40 -38.43 -12.61
N GLY A 91 -8.88 -37.30 -13.16
CA GLY A 91 -10.23 -36.78 -12.94
C GLY A 91 -10.40 -35.92 -11.68
N LEU A 92 -9.34 -35.70 -10.89
CA LEU A 92 -9.40 -34.89 -9.67
C LEU A 92 -9.38 -33.38 -10.03
N THR A 93 -10.46 -32.67 -9.67
CA THR A 93 -10.56 -31.20 -9.78
C THR A 93 -9.66 -30.53 -8.73
N PRO A 94 -9.05 -29.37 -9.03
CA PRO A 94 -8.22 -28.67 -8.06
C PRO A 94 -9.07 -28.13 -6.90
N PRO A 95 -8.49 -27.97 -5.69
CA PRO A 95 -9.20 -27.39 -4.55
C PRO A 95 -9.61 -25.94 -4.84
N PRO A 96 -10.75 -25.48 -4.28
CA PRO A 96 -11.18 -24.10 -4.43
C PRO A 96 -10.20 -23.15 -3.72
N VAL A 97 -10.08 -21.93 -4.26
CA VAL A 97 -9.14 -20.90 -3.79
C VAL A 97 -9.94 -19.76 -3.13
N PRO A 98 -9.56 -19.32 -1.93
CA PRO A 98 -10.21 -18.20 -1.25
C PRO A 98 -9.88 -16.87 -1.93
N ILE A 99 -10.86 -15.97 -1.96
CA ILE A 99 -10.78 -14.58 -2.39
C ILE A 99 -11.24 -13.71 -1.22
N VAL A 100 -10.52 -12.62 -0.98
CA VAL A 100 -10.86 -11.63 0.05
C VAL A 100 -12.08 -10.83 -0.42
N PRO A 101 -13.17 -10.74 0.37
CA PRO A 101 -14.34 -9.95 -0.01
C PRO A 101 -14.01 -8.46 -0.13
N ASN A 102 -14.76 -7.74 -0.97
CA ASN A 102 -14.59 -6.30 -1.17
C ASN A 102 -15.12 -5.44 0.01
N SER A 103 -15.63 -6.05 1.07
CA SER A 103 -16.11 -5.36 2.27
C SER A 103 -16.13 -6.28 3.48
N PHE A 104 -16.01 -5.70 4.68
CA PHE A 104 -16.19 -6.38 5.96
C PHE A 104 -17.05 -5.53 6.90
N THR A 105 -17.60 -6.13 7.96
CA THR A 105 -18.39 -5.44 8.97
C THR A 105 -17.68 -5.50 10.31
N ILE A 106 -17.60 -4.36 11.00
CA ILE A 106 -17.23 -4.25 12.41
C ILE A 106 -18.53 -4.24 13.22
N GLN A 107 -18.66 -5.18 14.16
CA GLN A 107 -19.71 -5.17 15.16
C GLN A 107 -19.18 -4.47 16.40
N LEU A 108 -19.75 -3.32 16.76
CA LEU A 108 -19.57 -2.65 18.04
C LEU A 108 -20.55 -3.19 19.07
N TYR A 109 -20.22 -3.09 20.35
CA TYR A 109 -21.09 -3.45 21.46
C TYR A 109 -21.27 -2.29 22.43
N ASN A 110 -22.48 -2.18 23.00
CA ASN A 110 -22.84 -1.16 24.00
C ASN A 110 -22.53 0.30 23.57
N PRO A 111 -23.21 0.83 22.54
CA PRO A 111 -24.40 0.30 21.88
C PRO A 111 -24.07 -0.67 20.73
N ASP A 112 -25.00 -1.57 20.44
CA ASP A 112 -24.81 -2.58 19.39
C ASP A 112 -24.98 -1.94 18.00
N GLN A 113 -23.86 -1.75 17.28
CA GLN A 113 -23.85 -1.06 15.98
C GLN A 113 -22.99 -1.81 14.96
N GLN A 114 -23.50 -1.97 13.74
CA GLN A 114 -22.75 -2.55 12.61
C GLN A 114 -22.19 -1.47 11.69
N VAL A 115 -20.88 -1.46 11.52
CA VAL A 115 -20.14 -0.52 10.68
C VAL A 115 -19.55 -1.28 9.50
N ALA A 116 -20.17 -1.12 8.32
CA ALA A 116 -19.69 -1.72 7.08
C ALA A 116 -18.52 -0.90 6.52
N VAL A 117 -17.36 -1.56 6.36
CA VAL A 117 -16.15 -1.01 5.74
C VAL A 117 -16.04 -1.58 4.33
N LYS A 118 -16.19 -0.73 3.31
CA LYS A 118 -16.23 -1.13 1.90
C LYS A 118 -15.00 -0.66 1.14
N GLN A 119 -14.28 -1.60 0.51
CA GLN A 119 -13.23 -1.27 -0.44
C GLN A 119 -13.84 -0.73 -1.74
N ILE A 120 -13.36 0.42 -2.17
CA ILE A 120 -13.65 1.01 -3.47
C ILE A 120 -12.36 0.93 -4.29
N ALA A 121 -12.43 0.20 -5.41
CA ALA A 121 -11.29 -0.03 -6.29
C ALA A 121 -10.76 1.29 -6.86
N GLY A 122 -9.43 1.41 -6.94
CA GLY A 122 -8.78 2.57 -7.54
C GLY A 122 -9.04 2.65 -9.04
N SER A 123 -9.12 3.87 -9.56
CA SER A 123 -9.23 4.15 -10.99
C SER A 123 -7.89 4.65 -11.55
N TRP A 124 -7.85 5.04 -12.83
CA TRP A 124 -6.61 5.52 -13.46
C TRP A 124 -6.01 6.76 -12.76
N ASN A 125 -6.83 7.56 -12.07
CA ASN A 125 -6.43 8.76 -11.34
C ASN A 125 -6.55 8.66 -9.80
N SER A 126 -6.92 7.49 -9.25
CA SER A 126 -7.18 7.34 -7.81
C SER A 126 -6.68 6.01 -7.26
N SER A 127 -6.10 6.02 -6.05
CA SER A 127 -5.80 4.78 -5.32
C SER A 127 -7.08 4.12 -4.81
N ALA A 128 -7.02 2.82 -4.55
CA ALA A 128 -8.07 2.14 -3.81
C ALA A 128 -8.16 2.71 -2.38
N TYR A 129 -9.37 2.84 -1.88
CA TYR A 129 -9.67 3.35 -0.54
C TYR A 129 -10.76 2.50 0.11
N TRP A 130 -10.86 2.53 1.43
CA TRP A 130 -11.93 1.86 2.17
C TRP A 130 -12.79 2.92 2.84
N GLU A 131 -14.09 2.89 2.57
CA GLU A 131 -15.07 3.85 3.08
C GLU A 131 -15.93 3.19 4.16
N PHE A 132 -16.22 3.92 5.24
CA PHE A 132 -17.18 3.54 6.27
C PHE A 132 -17.97 4.77 6.74
N GLU A 133 -19.12 4.55 7.38
CA GLU A 133 -19.99 5.62 7.88
C GLU A 133 -20.36 5.35 9.34
N MET A 134 -20.31 6.39 10.19
CA MET A 134 -20.83 6.38 11.57
C MET A 134 -22.02 7.32 11.67
N PRO A 135 -23.06 7.03 12.47
CA PRO A 135 -24.12 7.99 12.74
C PRO A 135 -23.57 9.20 13.52
N GLN A 136 -24.14 10.38 13.29
CA GLN A 136 -23.83 11.58 14.06
C GLN A 136 -24.40 11.48 15.49
N GLN A 137 -25.57 10.86 15.64
CA GLN A 137 -26.20 10.56 16.93
C GLN A 137 -26.31 9.04 17.08
N THR A 138 -25.68 8.50 18.11
CA THR A 138 -25.62 7.07 18.38
C THR A 138 -26.49 6.71 19.57
N PHE A 139 -26.57 7.57 20.58
CA PHE A 139 -27.26 7.28 21.83
C PHE A 139 -28.72 7.74 21.79
N ARG A 140 -29.59 6.94 22.39
CA ARG A 140 -31.00 7.31 22.59
C ARG A 140 -31.09 8.40 23.65
N LEU A 141 -31.76 9.50 23.31
CA LEU A 141 -32.15 10.51 24.29
C LEU A 141 -33.08 9.87 25.35
N PRO A 142 -32.82 10.05 26.66
CA PRO A 142 -33.66 9.47 27.71
C PRO A 142 -35.02 10.17 27.75
N SER A 143 -36.07 9.48 27.30
CA SER A 143 -37.46 9.95 27.40
C SER A 143 -38.25 9.18 28.48
N ALA A 144 -39.15 9.90 29.15
CA ALA A 144 -40.12 9.36 30.10
C ALA A 144 -41.36 8.74 29.43
N SER A 145 -41.55 8.98 28.12
CA SER A 145 -42.62 8.40 27.31
C SER A 145 -42.30 6.94 26.95
N SER A 146 -43.26 6.03 27.10
CA SER A 146 -43.12 4.65 26.63
C SER A 146 -43.10 4.56 25.11
N LEU A 147 -43.83 5.45 24.42
CA LEU A 147 -43.90 5.51 22.96
C LEU A 147 -42.53 5.86 22.34
N ASP A 148 -41.82 6.80 22.96
CA ASP A 148 -40.50 7.26 22.49
C ASP A 148 -39.43 6.16 22.69
N ARG A 149 -39.68 5.20 23.60
CA ARG A 149 -38.81 4.03 23.82
C ARG A 149 -39.05 2.91 22.79
N GLU A 150 -40.19 2.92 22.11
CA GLU A 150 -40.51 2.00 21.00
C GLU A 150 -40.03 2.51 19.63
N GLN A 151 -39.52 3.75 19.55
CA GLN A 151 -39.00 4.34 18.31
C GLN A 151 -37.68 3.67 17.88
N ASP A 152 -37.41 3.67 16.56
CA ASP A 152 -36.18 3.11 15.98
C ASP A 152 -34.91 3.74 16.57
N ASP A 153 -33.83 2.95 16.60
CA ASP A 153 -32.55 3.40 17.15
C ASP A 153 -31.93 4.53 16.32
N PRO A 154 -31.45 5.64 16.91
CA PRO A 154 -30.74 6.70 16.19
C PRO A 154 -29.60 6.16 15.32
N ALA A 155 -28.87 5.14 15.78
CA ALA A 155 -27.78 4.52 15.02
C ALA A 155 -28.27 3.70 13.81
N ALA A 156 -29.46 3.12 13.89
CA ALA A 156 -30.07 2.28 12.84
C ALA A 156 -30.92 3.08 11.84
N SER A 157 -31.44 4.24 12.25
CA SER A 157 -32.33 5.07 11.43
C SER A 157 -31.63 5.63 10.18
N ILE A 158 -32.34 5.54 9.04
CA ILE A 158 -31.89 6.10 7.75
C ILE A 158 -31.94 7.64 7.75
N ALA A 159 -32.77 8.23 8.60
CA ALA A 159 -32.94 9.68 8.71
C ALA A 159 -31.79 10.36 9.48
N THR A 160 -31.08 9.62 10.33
CA THR A 160 -29.93 10.15 11.10
C THR A 160 -28.79 10.49 10.14
N PRO A 161 -28.24 11.73 10.17
CA PRO A 161 -27.04 12.07 9.42
C PRO A 161 -25.88 11.14 9.79
N LYS A 162 -25.12 10.70 8.80
CA LYS A 162 -23.91 9.88 9.01
C LYS A 162 -22.67 10.63 8.60
N VAL A 163 -21.60 10.56 9.38
CA VAL A 163 -20.28 11.07 9.00
C VAL A 163 -19.56 9.99 8.20
N THR A 164 -19.06 10.35 7.01
CA THR A 164 -18.34 9.44 6.12
C THR A 164 -16.83 9.53 6.39
N PHE A 165 -16.18 8.37 6.52
CA PHE A 165 -14.75 8.25 6.72
C PHE A 165 -14.11 7.39 5.63
N LYS A 166 -12.86 7.71 5.26
CA LYS A 166 -12.12 7.05 4.19
C LYS A 166 -10.69 6.74 4.63
N TRP A 167 -10.34 5.47 4.69
CA TRP A 167 -8.95 5.01 4.71
C TRP A 167 -8.38 5.07 3.29
N LYS A 168 -7.39 5.94 3.06
CA LYS A 168 -6.63 5.97 1.81
C LYS A 168 -5.24 5.41 2.01
N LYS A 169 -4.72 4.74 0.98
CA LYS A 169 -3.36 4.20 0.98
C LYS A 169 -2.32 5.29 0.71
N ASP A 170 -1.33 5.41 1.58
CA ASP A 170 -0.25 6.40 1.49
C ASP A 170 0.82 5.96 0.47
N GLY A 171 0.43 5.90 -0.81
CA GLY A 171 1.27 5.49 -1.93
C GLY A 171 1.14 4.01 -2.31
N LYS A 172 1.47 3.68 -3.57
CA LYS A 172 1.21 2.35 -4.15
C LYS A 172 1.95 1.20 -3.44
N LEU A 173 3.17 1.45 -2.95
CA LEU A 173 4.05 0.45 -2.32
C LEU A 173 4.04 0.46 -0.78
N SER A 174 3.48 1.50 -0.15
CA SER A 174 3.42 1.58 1.32
C SER A 174 2.45 0.55 1.91
N ARG A 175 2.55 0.29 3.21
CA ARG A 175 1.51 -0.36 4.02
C ARG A 175 0.79 0.63 4.94
N ASP A 176 1.23 1.89 4.95
CA ASP A 176 0.59 2.95 5.70
C ASP A 176 -0.75 3.34 5.06
N ILE A 177 -1.72 3.65 5.90
CA ILE A 177 -3.02 4.19 5.52
C ILE A 177 -3.36 5.39 6.41
N THR A 178 -3.99 6.40 5.82
CA THR A 178 -4.47 7.59 6.53
C THR A 178 -5.99 7.62 6.47
N CYS A 179 -6.64 7.85 7.62
CA CYS A 179 -8.08 8.01 7.72
C CYS A 179 -8.44 9.49 7.59
N PHE A 180 -9.39 9.77 6.69
CA PHE A 180 -9.94 11.09 6.46
C PHE A 180 -11.43 11.09 6.76
N MET A 181 -11.92 12.12 7.47
CA MET A 181 -13.33 12.49 7.44
C MET A 181 -13.63 13.15 6.09
N ALA A 182 -14.72 12.74 5.44
CA ALA A 182 -14.99 13.03 4.03
C ALA A 182 -16.37 13.68 3.79
N GLY A 183 -16.84 14.43 4.79
CA GLY A 183 -18.18 15.04 4.82
C GLY A 183 -19.26 14.15 5.45
N LYS A 184 -20.51 14.58 5.29
CA LYS A 184 -21.71 13.96 5.86
C LYS A 184 -22.62 13.39 4.79
N SER A 185 -23.30 12.30 5.11
CA SER A 185 -24.29 11.60 4.29
C SER A 185 -25.67 11.73 4.93
N THR A 186 -26.66 12.27 4.22
CA THR A 186 -28.06 12.35 4.66
C THR A 186 -28.97 11.79 3.57
N ASN A 187 -29.78 10.78 3.90
CA ASN A 187 -30.62 10.06 2.92
C ASN A 187 -29.84 9.62 1.65
N GLY A 188 -28.57 9.20 1.82
CA GLY A 188 -27.67 8.79 0.74
C GLY A 188 -27.06 9.93 -0.10
N LYS A 189 -27.35 11.21 0.21
CA LYS A 189 -26.68 12.36 -0.41
C LYS A 189 -25.48 12.77 0.43
N LYS A 190 -24.28 12.69 -0.17
CA LYS A 190 -23.01 13.09 0.46
C LYS A 190 -22.75 14.60 0.27
N SER A 191 -22.35 15.29 1.33
CA SER A 191 -21.86 16.67 1.28
C SER A 191 -20.49 16.71 0.59
N LYS A 192 -20.13 17.86 0.03
CA LYS A 192 -18.86 18.07 -0.67
C LYS A 192 -17.93 18.92 0.19
N GLU A 193 -17.52 18.35 1.32
CA GLU A 193 -16.50 18.92 2.20
C GLU A 193 -15.11 18.40 1.79
N PRO A 194 -14.02 19.18 2.05
CA PRO A 194 -12.66 18.69 1.83
C PRO A 194 -12.35 17.53 2.79
N ASP A 195 -11.59 16.55 2.32
CA ASP A 195 -11.17 15.40 3.14
C ASP A 195 -10.20 15.87 4.26
N ILE A 196 -10.53 15.61 5.53
CA ILE A 196 -9.80 16.09 6.72
C ILE A 196 -9.15 14.90 7.43
N THR A 197 -7.84 14.91 7.63
CA THR A 197 -7.10 13.83 8.32
C THR A 197 -7.52 13.71 9.79
N ILE A 198 -7.93 12.52 10.23
CA ILE A 198 -8.29 12.25 11.63
C ILE A 198 -7.41 11.17 12.30
N ALA A 199 -6.84 10.23 11.54
CA ALA A 199 -5.98 9.18 12.09
C ALA A 199 -4.95 8.71 11.06
N MET A 200 -3.81 8.21 11.53
CA MET A 200 -2.70 7.75 10.68
C MET A 200 -2.17 6.41 11.17
N PHE A 201 -2.25 5.38 10.34
CA PHE A 201 -1.69 4.06 10.63
C PHE A 201 -0.36 3.87 9.90
N ARG A 202 0.70 3.65 10.67
CA ARG A 202 2.10 3.64 10.24
C ARG A 202 2.77 2.30 10.55
N LYS A 203 3.64 1.85 9.64
CA LYS A 203 4.47 0.63 9.79
C LYS A 203 3.68 -0.65 10.09
N GLY A 204 2.35 -0.64 9.91
CA GLY A 204 1.43 -1.72 10.27
C GLY A 204 1.29 -2.00 11.79
N LYS A 205 1.75 -1.11 12.68
CA LYS A 205 1.77 -1.33 14.15
C LYS A 205 1.54 -0.08 15.02
N GLU A 206 1.55 1.11 14.42
CA GLU A 206 1.53 2.41 15.11
C GLU A 206 0.34 3.20 14.58
N MET A 207 -0.63 3.54 15.43
CA MET A 207 -1.80 4.34 15.07
C MET A 207 -1.74 5.67 15.82
N THR A 208 -1.78 6.80 15.12
CA THR A 208 -1.81 8.13 15.76
C THR A 208 -3.15 8.80 15.47
N MET A 209 -3.84 9.24 16.52
CA MET A 209 -5.04 10.06 16.39
C MET A 209 -4.64 11.53 16.20
N TYR A 210 -5.21 12.20 15.21
CA TYR A 210 -4.88 13.59 14.89
C TYR A 210 -5.84 14.55 15.61
N GLU A 211 -5.63 14.67 16.92
CA GLU A 211 -6.41 15.50 17.84
C GLU A 211 -6.76 16.92 17.32
N PRO A 212 -5.86 17.66 16.63
CA PRO A 212 -6.18 18.99 16.12
C PRO A 212 -7.38 19.05 15.16
N ASN A 213 -7.78 17.96 14.51
CA ASN A 213 -8.98 17.90 13.67
C ASN A 213 -10.19 17.24 14.35
N MET A 214 -10.05 16.65 15.53
CA MET A 214 -11.14 15.94 16.21
C MET A 214 -12.31 16.86 16.59
N HIS A 215 -12.06 18.15 16.83
CA HIS A 215 -13.10 19.16 17.05
C HIS A 215 -14.06 19.35 15.86
N ARG A 216 -13.71 18.84 14.67
CA ARG A 216 -14.53 18.88 13.44
C ARG A 216 -15.31 17.58 13.22
N VAL A 217 -15.04 16.55 14.00
CA VAL A 217 -15.64 15.21 13.86
C VAL A 217 -16.94 15.17 14.66
N ASP A 218 -18.04 15.41 13.97
CA ASP A 218 -19.38 15.49 14.55
C ASP A 218 -20.01 14.08 14.68
N VAL A 219 -19.43 13.29 15.60
CA VAL A 219 -19.88 11.94 15.98
C VAL A 219 -19.99 11.87 17.50
N GLU A 220 -21.18 11.54 18.00
CA GLU A 220 -21.47 11.46 19.43
C GLU A 220 -20.68 10.35 20.15
N ASP A 221 -20.59 9.17 19.55
CA ASP A 221 -19.80 8.05 20.08
C ASP A 221 -18.33 8.11 19.64
N THR A 222 -17.55 8.89 20.39
CA THR A 222 -16.10 9.07 20.14
C THR A 222 -15.29 7.81 20.47
N LYS A 223 -15.69 6.99 21.45
CA LYS A 223 -14.99 5.75 21.82
C LYS A 223 -15.26 4.65 20.79
N GLY A 224 -16.49 4.50 20.31
CA GLY A 224 -16.82 3.63 19.19
C GLY A 224 -16.08 4.02 17.91
N LEU A 225 -15.95 5.33 17.62
CA LEU A 225 -15.12 5.79 16.49
C LEU A 225 -13.64 5.40 16.65
N GLU A 226 -13.04 5.56 17.82
CA GLU A 226 -11.66 5.12 18.11
C GLU A 226 -11.49 3.61 17.89
N VAL A 227 -12.43 2.81 18.41
CA VAL A 227 -12.46 1.34 18.24
C VAL A 227 -12.60 0.95 16.76
N VAL A 228 -13.48 1.60 16.00
CA VAL A 228 -13.63 1.39 14.55
C VAL A 228 -12.34 1.74 13.80
N ILE A 229 -11.67 2.82 14.18
CA ILE A 229 -10.39 3.25 13.57
C ILE A 229 -9.29 2.22 13.84
N LEU A 230 -9.14 1.78 15.10
CA LEU A 230 -8.13 0.80 15.50
C LEU A 230 -8.37 -0.58 14.86
N LEU A 231 -9.59 -1.11 14.99
CA LEU A 231 -9.93 -2.44 14.47
C LEU A 231 -9.99 -2.44 12.94
N GLY A 232 -10.60 -1.42 12.34
CA GLY A 232 -10.69 -1.27 10.88
C GLY A 232 -9.32 -1.22 10.20
N ALA A 233 -8.37 -0.45 10.72
CA ALA A 233 -7.01 -0.42 10.18
C ALA A 233 -6.26 -1.76 10.34
N THR A 234 -6.46 -2.43 11.47
CA THR A 234 -5.90 -3.76 11.75
C THR A 234 -6.38 -4.79 10.73
N VAL A 235 -7.70 -4.83 10.51
CA VAL A 235 -8.33 -5.72 9.51
C VAL A 235 -7.85 -5.36 8.10
N ILE A 236 -7.81 -4.08 7.73
CA ILE A 236 -7.34 -3.64 6.41
C ILE A 236 -5.92 -4.15 6.14
N LYS A 237 -5.02 -4.04 7.13
CA LYS A 237 -3.67 -4.59 7.04
C LYS A 237 -3.69 -6.11 6.87
N ASP A 238 -4.38 -6.83 7.76
CA ASP A 238 -4.39 -8.29 7.76
C ASP A 238 -4.96 -8.88 6.46
N ILE A 239 -6.13 -8.41 6.00
CA ILE A 239 -6.86 -9.05 4.90
C ILE A 239 -6.63 -8.41 3.53
N PHE A 240 -6.23 -7.14 3.42
CA PHE A 240 -5.94 -6.50 2.12
C PHE A 240 -4.45 -6.26 1.84
N PHE A 241 -3.57 -6.24 2.85
CA PHE A 241 -2.11 -6.11 2.64
C PHE A 241 -1.31 -7.39 2.94
N GLU A 242 -1.79 -8.24 3.85
CA GLU A 242 -1.08 -9.42 4.35
C GLU A 242 -1.91 -10.71 4.23
N ALA A 243 -2.87 -10.72 3.29
CA ALA A 243 -3.79 -11.83 3.04
C ALA A 243 -3.06 -13.18 2.91
N SER A 244 -3.28 -14.07 3.88
CA SER A 244 -2.69 -15.41 3.90
C SER A 244 -3.73 -16.48 4.25
N LYS A 245 -3.44 -17.74 3.92
CA LYS A 245 -4.30 -18.86 4.30
C LYS A 245 -4.41 -19.02 5.83
N GLU A 246 -3.36 -18.64 6.54
CA GLU A 246 -3.30 -18.66 8.01
C GLU A 246 -4.20 -17.59 8.62
N MET A 247 -4.28 -16.38 8.03
CA MET A 247 -5.20 -15.32 8.48
C MET A 247 -6.67 -15.75 8.39
N PHE A 248 -7.03 -16.54 7.37
CA PHE A 248 -8.40 -17.10 7.21
C PHE A 248 -8.58 -18.47 7.88
N ASN A 249 -7.68 -18.90 8.76
CA ASN A 249 -7.75 -20.19 9.45
C ASN A 249 -7.97 -21.40 8.51
N ILE A 250 -7.39 -21.36 7.30
CA ILE A 250 -7.55 -22.39 6.28
C ILE A 250 -6.45 -23.45 6.46
N GLY A 251 -6.87 -24.67 6.81
CA GLY A 251 -5.95 -25.79 7.00
C GLY A 251 -5.13 -26.15 5.77
N THR A 252 -3.87 -26.53 5.98
CA THR A 252 -2.99 -27.03 4.91
C THR A 252 -3.40 -28.44 4.50
N VAL A 253 -4.10 -28.57 3.37
CA VAL A 253 -4.38 -29.86 2.73
C VAL A 253 -3.05 -30.48 2.28
N ALA A 254 -2.54 -31.45 3.04
CA ALA A 254 -1.37 -32.22 2.66
C ALA A 254 -1.70 -33.07 1.42
N ALA A 255 -1.07 -32.75 0.29
CA ALA A 255 -1.16 -33.59 -0.90
C ALA A 255 -0.55 -34.97 -0.59
N PRO A 256 -1.30 -36.09 -0.74
CA PRO A 256 -0.76 -37.41 -0.44
C PRO A 256 0.39 -37.73 -1.41
N ALA A 257 1.52 -38.15 -0.87
CA ALA A 257 2.72 -38.44 -1.64
C ALA A 257 2.44 -39.55 -2.67
N VAL A 258 2.62 -39.24 -3.96
CA VAL A 258 2.45 -40.20 -5.05
C VAL A 258 3.65 -41.16 -5.06
N THR A 259 3.53 -42.27 -4.37
CA THR A 259 4.47 -43.39 -4.49
C THR A 259 4.33 -44.03 -5.87
N ALA A 260 5.26 -43.74 -6.77
CA ALA A 260 5.26 -44.29 -8.11
C ALA A 260 5.43 -45.83 -8.08
N PRO A 261 4.63 -46.61 -8.83
CA PRO A 261 4.75 -48.06 -8.84
C PRO A 261 6.01 -48.49 -9.61
N VAL A 262 6.98 -49.06 -8.89
CA VAL A 262 8.17 -49.67 -9.47
C VAL A 262 7.75 -50.87 -10.33
N ARG A 263 7.87 -50.75 -11.65
CA ARG A 263 7.72 -51.88 -12.59
C ARG A 263 8.86 -52.86 -12.39
N LYS A 264 8.61 -53.95 -11.67
CA LYS A 264 9.53 -55.08 -11.57
C LYS A 264 9.53 -55.87 -12.89
N PHE A 265 10.67 -55.84 -13.58
CA PHE A 265 11.02 -56.79 -14.64
C PHE A 265 11.74 -57.98 -13.97
N SER A 266 11.33 -59.22 -14.25
CA SER A 266 12.09 -60.41 -13.85
C SER A 266 11.78 -61.60 -14.77
N GLY A 267 12.80 -62.04 -15.50
CA GLY A 267 12.85 -63.37 -16.13
C GLY A 267 13.26 -64.47 -15.14
N PRO A 268 13.33 -65.75 -15.58
CA PRO A 268 13.02 -66.89 -14.71
C PRO A 268 14.22 -67.74 -14.24
N ALA A 269 14.08 -68.37 -13.07
CA ALA A 269 14.83 -69.53 -12.57
C ALA A 269 14.04 -70.22 -11.41
N PRO A 270 14.34 -71.48 -11.01
CA PRO A 270 13.37 -72.38 -10.35
C PRO A 270 13.44 -72.46 -8.80
N GLY A 271 12.43 -73.08 -8.16
CA GLY A 271 12.41 -73.43 -6.71
C GLY A 271 12.92 -74.86 -6.43
N PRO A 272 12.36 -75.65 -5.47
CA PRO A 272 11.65 -75.29 -4.22
C PRO A 272 11.97 -76.20 -2.99
N VAL A 273 11.73 -75.75 -1.74
CA VAL A 273 11.50 -76.57 -0.50
C VAL A 273 10.84 -75.66 0.57
N MET A 274 9.59 -75.91 1.05
CA MET A 274 9.13 -76.78 2.17
C MET A 274 9.69 -76.35 3.56
N SER A 275 8.96 -76.08 4.65
CA SER A 275 7.52 -76.20 5.07
C SER A 275 7.23 -75.20 6.23
N GLY A 276 6.03 -75.00 6.85
CA GLY A 276 4.64 -75.49 6.67
C GLY A 276 3.75 -75.21 7.93
N ALA A 277 2.40 -75.34 7.80
CA ALA A 277 1.33 -75.27 8.83
C ALA A 277 1.08 -73.92 9.59
N ARG A 278 -0.08 -73.22 9.49
CA ARG A 278 -1.50 -73.48 9.94
C ARG A 278 -1.76 -73.17 11.44
N GLN A 279 -2.87 -72.54 11.90
CA GLN A 279 -4.01 -71.82 11.28
C GLN A 279 -4.87 -71.11 12.38
N THR A 280 -6.02 -70.49 12.01
CA THR A 280 -7.14 -69.95 12.85
C THR A 280 -6.93 -68.57 13.50
N ALA A 281 -7.95 -67.74 13.76
CA ALA A 281 -9.29 -67.56 13.16
C ALA A 281 -9.87 -66.18 13.62
N ALA A 282 -10.86 -65.63 12.92
CA ALA A 282 -11.58 -64.42 13.33
C ALA A 282 -13.11 -64.59 13.14
N PRO A 283 -13.97 -64.15 14.08
CA PRO A 283 -15.43 -64.20 13.93
C PRO A 283 -16.04 -62.88 13.40
N ILE A 284 -17.09 -63.06 12.62
CA ILE A 284 -18.05 -62.11 12.00
C ILE A 284 -19.31 -62.12 12.93
N PRO A 285 -20.10 -61.03 13.19
CA PRO A 285 -21.19 -60.55 12.29
C PRO A 285 -21.69 -59.09 12.48
N ALA A 286 -22.76 -58.59 11.84
CA ALA A 286 -23.21 -58.68 10.43
C ALA A 286 -24.47 -57.76 10.21
N LEU A 287 -24.74 -57.45 8.93
CA LEU A 287 -26.06 -57.21 8.30
C LEU A 287 -27.02 -56.11 8.83
N GLY A 288 -27.26 -55.13 7.95
CA GLY A 288 -28.58 -54.51 7.78
C GLY A 288 -29.39 -55.22 6.69
N ALA A 289 -30.73 -55.03 6.72
CA ALA A 289 -31.73 -55.69 5.85
C ALA A 289 -33.12 -55.09 6.19
N TYR A 290 -34.07 -54.74 5.30
CA TYR A 290 -34.19 -54.53 3.85
C TYR A 290 -35.37 -53.54 3.64
N SER A 291 -35.60 -52.99 2.43
CA SER A 291 -36.94 -52.99 1.75
C SER A 291 -36.97 -52.23 0.41
N LEU A 292 -37.96 -52.56 -0.42
CA LEU A 292 -38.11 -52.25 -1.85
C LEU A 292 -38.95 -50.98 -2.17
N PRO A 293 -38.92 -50.47 -3.43
CA PRO A 293 -39.72 -49.32 -3.87
C PRO A 293 -41.06 -49.69 -4.57
N PRO A 294 -42.05 -48.76 -4.65
CA PRO A 294 -43.30 -48.90 -5.41
C PRO A 294 -43.29 -48.16 -6.79
N PRO A 295 -44.32 -48.35 -7.67
CA PRO A 295 -44.22 -48.06 -9.11
C PRO A 295 -44.84 -46.72 -9.61
N ILE A 296 -44.66 -46.45 -10.90
CA ILE A 296 -45.01 -45.22 -11.65
C ILE A 296 -46.45 -45.25 -12.21
N SER A 297 -47.12 -44.09 -12.31
CA SER A 297 -48.33 -43.88 -13.13
C SER A 297 -48.42 -42.43 -13.70
N ASN A 298 -49.41 -42.15 -14.57
CA ASN A 298 -49.33 -41.20 -15.69
C ASN A 298 -49.93 -39.77 -15.52
N ALA A 299 -49.30 -38.79 -16.20
CA ALA A 299 -49.86 -37.55 -16.83
C ALA A 299 -50.55 -36.46 -15.97
N PRO A 300 -50.87 -35.24 -16.50
CA PRO A 300 -50.24 -34.36 -17.51
C PRO A 300 -49.81 -32.97 -16.90
N PRO A 301 -49.29 -31.96 -17.63
CA PRO A 301 -48.58 -30.81 -17.04
C PRO A 301 -49.41 -29.51 -16.83
N PRO A 302 -49.03 -28.67 -15.85
CA PRO A 302 -49.32 -27.22 -15.85
C PRO A 302 -48.05 -26.33 -15.79
N GLN A 303 -48.20 -25.05 -16.13
CA GLN A 303 -47.10 -24.08 -16.23
C GLN A 303 -46.87 -23.27 -14.94
N ARG A 304 -45.59 -23.00 -14.64
CA ARG A 304 -45.01 -21.75 -14.09
C ARG A 304 -45.64 -21.12 -12.83
N THR A 305 -44.96 -21.30 -11.67
CA THR A 305 -44.56 -20.20 -10.76
C THR A 305 -43.41 -20.60 -9.82
N GLN A 306 -42.74 -19.63 -9.22
CA GLN A 306 -41.54 -19.78 -8.38
C GLN A 306 -41.87 -20.23 -6.94
N ALA A 307 -41.06 -21.12 -6.36
CA ALA A 307 -40.69 -21.13 -4.93
C ALA A 307 -39.64 -22.24 -4.67
N ALA A 308 -38.56 -21.93 -3.95
CA ALA A 308 -37.66 -22.94 -3.39
C ALA A 308 -38.06 -23.25 -1.93
N PRO A 309 -38.01 -24.51 -1.46
CA PRO A 309 -38.25 -24.83 -0.06
C PRO A 309 -37.01 -24.45 0.79
N PRO A 310 -37.19 -23.88 2.00
CA PRO A 310 -36.08 -23.52 2.87
C PRO A 310 -35.55 -24.77 3.61
N SER A 311 -34.29 -25.13 3.38
CA SER A 311 -33.58 -26.11 4.19
C SER A 311 -32.66 -25.44 5.20
N ASN A 312 -33.09 -25.36 6.46
CA ASN A 312 -32.21 -25.05 7.59
C ASN A 312 -31.22 -26.21 7.78
N ASN A 313 -30.03 -26.07 7.20
CA ASN A 313 -28.82 -26.81 7.54
C ASN A 313 -27.66 -25.80 7.50
N PRO A 314 -26.67 -25.89 8.40
CA PRO A 314 -25.50 -25.02 8.32
C PRO A 314 -24.76 -25.28 7.00
N SER A 315 -24.56 -24.24 6.21
CA SER A 315 -23.85 -24.34 4.93
C SER A 315 -22.39 -24.69 5.17
N MET A 316 -21.98 -25.92 4.87
CA MET A 316 -20.57 -26.33 4.88
C MET A 316 -19.77 -25.47 3.90
N SER A 317 -18.50 -25.20 4.20
CA SER A 317 -17.69 -24.37 3.31
C SER A 317 -17.43 -25.10 1.98
N PRO A 318 -17.26 -24.37 0.86
CA PRO A 318 -16.93 -24.99 -0.44
C PRO A 318 -15.65 -25.83 -0.43
N LEU A 319 -14.71 -25.55 0.48
CA LEU A 319 -13.50 -26.35 0.66
C LEU A 319 -13.82 -27.71 1.33
N ASP A 320 -14.66 -27.71 2.36
CA ASP A 320 -15.05 -28.94 3.06
C ASP A 320 -15.90 -29.84 2.14
N GLN A 321 -16.83 -29.23 1.38
CA GLN A 321 -17.62 -29.94 0.37
C GLN A 321 -16.73 -30.59 -0.70
N TRP A 322 -15.71 -29.87 -1.21
CA TRP A 322 -14.76 -30.44 -2.17
C TRP A 322 -13.96 -31.62 -1.59
N GLN A 323 -13.58 -31.58 -0.30
CA GLN A 323 -12.90 -32.70 0.35
C GLN A 323 -13.80 -33.95 0.41
N ILE A 324 -15.06 -33.78 0.79
CA ILE A 324 -16.06 -34.86 0.83
C ILE A 324 -16.27 -35.45 -0.58
N ASP A 325 -16.37 -34.60 -1.61
CA ASP A 325 -16.55 -35.05 -2.99
C ASP A 325 -15.32 -35.82 -3.51
N GLN A 326 -14.10 -35.39 -3.15
CA GLN A 326 -12.85 -36.09 -3.48
C GLN A 326 -12.74 -37.46 -2.78
N GLU A 327 -13.07 -37.54 -1.49
CA GLU A 327 -13.07 -38.81 -0.76
C GLU A 327 -14.15 -39.75 -1.31
N THR A 328 -15.35 -39.22 -1.59
CA THR A 328 -16.45 -39.98 -2.21
C THR A 328 -16.07 -40.50 -3.60
N ALA A 329 -15.38 -39.69 -4.42
CA ALA A 329 -14.88 -40.12 -5.72
C ALA A 329 -13.82 -41.23 -5.60
N ARG A 330 -12.91 -41.13 -4.62
CA ARG A 330 -11.90 -42.16 -4.32
C ARG A 330 -12.54 -43.46 -3.87
N LEU A 331 -13.53 -43.41 -2.96
CA LEU A 331 -14.28 -44.57 -2.50
C LEU A 331 -15.07 -45.23 -3.65
N ARG A 332 -15.74 -44.44 -4.50
CA ARG A 332 -16.43 -44.96 -5.69
C ARG A 332 -15.47 -45.63 -6.68
N ALA A 333 -14.30 -45.04 -6.94
CA ALA A 333 -13.29 -45.65 -7.80
C ALA A 333 -12.71 -46.96 -7.21
N GLN A 334 -12.56 -47.03 -5.88
CA GLN A 334 -12.14 -48.26 -5.19
C GLN A 334 -13.22 -49.34 -5.29
N VAL A 335 -14.49 -49.01 -5.04
CA VAL A 335 -15.63 -49.94 -5.19
C VAL A 335 -15.75 -50.42 -6.64
N GLU A 336 -15.66 -49.53 -7.64
CA GLU A 336 -15.71 -49.91 -9.05
C GLU A 336 -14.53 -50.82 -9.44
N SER A 337 -13.34 -50.58 -8.89
CA SER A 337 -12.19 -51.47 -9.13
C SER A 337 -12.39 -52.87 -8.53
N GLU A 338 -12.96 -52.94 -7.31
CA GLU A 338 -13.25 -54.21 -6.67
C GLU A 338 -14.41 -54.94 -7.36
N GLU A 339 -15.42 -54.21 -7.81
CA GLU A 339 -16.54 -54.74 -8.60
C GLU A 339 -16.04 -55.31 -9.93
N ARG A 340 -15.20 -54.61 -10.69
CA ARG A 340 -14.55 -55.15 -11.90
C ARG A 340 -13.72 -56.41 -11.63
N ASP A 341 -13.08 -56.53 -10.47
CA ASP A 341 -12.34 -57.74 -10.09
C ASP A 341 -13.24 -58.89 -9.60
N ARG A 342 -14.42 -58.60 -9.03
CA ARG A 342 -15.47 -59.60 -8.81
C ARG A 342 -16.06 -60.06 -10.14
N ASP A 343 -16.22 -59.13 -11.08
CA ASP A 343 -16.78 -59.34 -12.42
C ASP A 343 -15.82 -60.06 -13.38
N ARG A 344 -14.51 -60.04 -13.12
CA ARG A 344 -13.54 -60.97 -13.73
C ARG A 344 -13.69 -62.37 -13.16
N ARG A 345 -13.70 -62.49 -11.83
CA ARG A 345 -13.84 -63.78 -11.13
C ARG A 345 -15.14 -64.51 -11.52
N SER A 346 -16.28 -63.83 -11.57
CA SER A 346 -17.55 -64.40 -11.99
C SER A 346 -17.53 -64.91 -13.44
N ARG A 347 -16.92 -64.15 -14.37
CA ARG A 347 -16.76 -64.57 -15.78
C ARG A 347 -15.82 -65.77 -15.94
N ASP A 348 -14.76 -65.86 -15.15
CA ASP A 348 -13.83 -66.99 -15.22
C ASP A 348 -14.43 -68.24 -14.54
N GLU A 349 -15.20 -68.09 -13.45
CA GLU A 349 -16.02 -69.16 -12.88
C GLU A 349 -17.11 -69.65 -13.85
N GLN A 350 -17.77 -68.74 -14.58
CA GLN A 350 -18.80 -69.11 -15.56
C GLN A 350 -18.20 -69.89 -16.73
N LYS A 351 -17.05 -69.47 -17.29
CA LYS A 351 -16.34 -70.25 -18.32
C LYS A 351 -15.99 -71.67 -17.85
N GLU A 352 -15.60 -71.81 -16.59
CA GLU A 352 -15.23 -73.10 -15.99
C GLU A 352 -16.47 -73.96 -15.62
N ARG A 353 -17.65 -73.35 -15.52
CA ARG A 353 -18.95 -74.04 -15.46
C ARG A 353 -19.37 -74.51 -16.85
N ASP A 354 -19.39 -73.61 -17.84
CA ASP A 354 -19.66 -73.92 -19.25
C ASP A 354 -18.75 -75.01 -19.81
N ARG A 355 -17.49 -75.09 -19.35
CA ARG A 355 -16.55 -76.17 -19.71
C ARG A 355 -17.01 -77.53 -19.18
N ARG A 356 -17.42 -77.61 -17.91
CA ARG A 356 -17.96 -78.82 -17.28
C ARG A 356 -19.25 -79.26 -17.95
N ASP A 357 -20.17 -78.33 -18.19
CA ASP A 357 -21.46 -78.62 -18.84
C ASP A 357 -21.27 -79.18 -20.26
N ARG A 358 -20.29 -78.68 -21.02
CA ARG A 358 -19.91 -79.26 -22.34
C ARG A 358 -19.27 -80.65 -22.23
N GLU A 359 -18.55 -80.95 -21.16
CA GLU A 359 -17.98 -82.28 -20.91
C GLU A 359 -19.09 -83.28 -20.51
N GLU A 360 -20.08 -82.85 -19.73
CA GLU A 360 -21.27 -83.66 -19.41
C GLU A 360 -22.18 -83.86 -20.63
N GLN A 361 -22.47 -82.82 -21.43
CA GLN A 361 -23.23 -82.96 -22.68
C GLN A 361 -22.58 -83.94 -23.65
N LYS A 362 -21.25 -83.98 -23.72
CA LYS A 362 -20.52 -84.99 -24.52
C LYS A 362 -20.69 -86.42 -23.97
N ARG A 363 -20.75 -86.60 -22.65
CA ARG A 363 -21.06 -87.91 -22.03
C ARG A 363 -22.50 -88.33 -22.33
N ILE A 364 -23.48 -87.44 -22.16
CA ILE A 364 -24.90 -87.72 -22.41
C ILE A 364 -25.14 -88.02 -23.89
N LYS A 365 -24.59 -87.22 -24.81
CA LYS A 365 -24.70 -87.50 -26.26
C LYS A 365 -24.11 -88.86 -26.62
N LYS A 366 -22.95 -89.23 -26.06
CA LYS A 366 -22.32 -90.54 -26.32
C LYS A 366 -23.15 -91.71 -25.79
N MET A 367 -23.92 -91.52 -24.71
CA MET A 367 -24.87 -92.52 -24.18
C MET A 367 -26.05 -92.70 -25.14
N LEU A 368 -26.71 -91.61 -25.54
CA LEU A 368 -27.82 -91.61 -26.50
C LEU A 368 -27.43 -92.17 -27.89
N GLU A 369 -26.22 -91.87 -28.35
CA GLU A 369 -25.70 -92.36 -29.63
C GLU A 369 -25.33 -93.86 -29.60
N ALA A 370 -25.01 -94.39 -28.41
CA ALA A 370 -24.88 -95.83 -28.20
C ALA A 370 -26.25 -96.54 -28.18
N GLU A 371 -27.22 -95.97 -27.47
CA GLU A 371 -28.61 -96.46 -27.40
C GLU A 371 -29.28 -96.47 -28.79
N ALA A 372 -29.19 -95.38 -29.55
CA ALA A 372 -29.72 -95.31 -30.92
C ALA A 372 -29.06 -96.32 -31.87
N LYS A 373 -27.78 -96.64 -31.67
CA LYS A 373 -27.06 -97.63 -32.46
C LYS A 373 -27.43 -99.07 -32.08
N GLU A 374 -27.86 -99.30 -30.84
CA GLU A 374 -28.45 -100.57 -30.40
C GLU A 374 -29.88 -100.73 -30.96
N GLN A 375 -30.69 -99.67 -30.93
CA GLN A 375 -32.02 -99.61 -31.54
C GLN A 375 -31.96 -99.93 -33.03
N ALA A 376 -31.07 -99.26 -33.78
CA ALA A 376 -30.88 -99.50 -35.22
C ALA A 376 -30.40 -100.92 -35.54
N ARG A 377 -29.71 -101.60 -34.61
CA ARG A 377 -29.37 -103.03 -34.78
C ARG A 377 -30.61 -103.92 -34.62
N ARG A 378 -31.47 -103.66 -33.64
CA ARG A 378 -32.75 -104.37 -33.46
C ARG A 378 -33.65 -104.18 -34.67
N ASP A 379 -33.81 -102.96 -35.15
CA ASP A 379 -34.65 -102.66 -36.32
C ASP A 379 -34.13 -103.32 -37.61
N ALA A 380 -32.80 -103.36 -37.80
CA ALA A 380 -32.18 -104.08 -38.92
C ALA A 380 -32.29 -105.61 -38.82
N GLU A 381 -32.45 -106.16 -37.61
CA GLU A 381 -32.69 -107.59 -37.38
C GLU A 381 -34.16 -107.94 -37.67
N VAL A 382 -35.10 -107.14 -37.17
CA VAL A 382 -36.54 -107.22 -37.49
C VAL A 382 -36.79 -107.07 -38.99
N ALA A 383 -36.13 -106.12 -39.66
CA ALA A 383 -36.27 -105.94 -41.12
C ALA A 383 -35.82 -107.18 -41.91
N LYS A 384 -34.73 -107.84 -41.51
CA LYS A 384 -34.25 -109.08 -42.13
C LYS A 384 -35.18 -110.26 -41.89
N GLU A 385 -35.75 -110.38 -40.69
CA GLU A 385 -36.75 -111.41 -40.40
C GLU A 385 -38.05 -111.18 -41.22
N THR A 386 -38.47 -109.92 -41.35
CA THR A 386 -39.62 -109.52 -42.17
C THR A 386 -39.38 -109.82 -43.66
N GLU A 387 -38.18 -109.58 -44.18
CA GLU A 387 -37.82 -109.91 -45.57
C GLU A 387 -37.75 -111.44 -45.79
N ARG A 388 -37.28 -112.21 -44.80
CA ARG A 388 -37.29 -113.68 -44.85
C ARG A 388 -38.72 -114.23 -44.95
N LEU A 389 -39.63 -113.75 -44.11
CA LEU A 389 -41.06 -114.10 -44.16
C LEU A 389 -41.70 -113.72 -45.52
N ARG A 390 -41.36 -112.53 -46.04
CA ARG A 390 -41.85 -112.02 -47.34
C ARG A 390 -41.38 -112.83 -48.55
N ARG A 391 -40.26 -113.56 -48.47
CA ARG A 391 -39.81 -114.48 -49.53
C ARG A 391 -40.49 -115.85 -49.50
N GLN A 392 -41.09 -116.24 -48.37
CA GLN A 392 -41.75 -117.54 -48.22
C GLN A 392 -43.22 -117.52 -48.70
N TYR A 393 -43.84 -116.34 -48.79
CA TYR A 393 -45.20 -116.13 -49.28
C TYR A 393 -45.26 -114.88 -50.18
N GLY A 394 -45.10 -115.06 -51.49
CA GLY A 394 -44.86 -113.96 -52.45
C GLY A 394 -46.11 -113.43 -53.17
N VAL A 395 -46.38 -112.13 -53.03
CA VAL A 395 -47.33 -111.34 -53.85
C VAL A 395 -46.79 -109.92 -54.07
N ALA A 396 -47.06 -109.34 -55.24
CA ALA A 396 -46.78 -107.93 -55.60
C ALA A 396 -47.85 -107.43 -56.60
N PRO A 397 -47.91 -106.12 -56.91
CA PRO A 397 -48.31 -105.04 -56.00
C PRO A 397 -49.59 -104.33 -56.51
N VAL A 398 -50.27 -103.56 -55.64
CA VAL A 398 -51.32 -102.61 -56.07
C VAL A 398 -50.94 -101.20 -55.61
N ARG A 399 -50.99 -100.25 -56.54
CA ARG A 399 -51.07 -98.80 -56.26
C ARG A 399 -52.54 -98.41 -56.40
N ASP A 400 -53.06 -97.69 -55.41
CA ASP A 400 -54.32 -96.96 -55.57
C ASP A 400 -54.29 -95.69 -54.70
N GLU A 401 -55.01 -94.66 -55.11
CA GLU A 401 -55.04 -93.36 -54.43
C GLU A 401 -56.26 -93.21 -53.51
N GLY A 402 -56.09 -92.45 -52.42
CA GLY A 402 -57.12 -91.60 -51.83
C GLY A 402 -58.43 -92.24 -51.33
N GLY A 403 -58.47 -92.61 -50.04
CA GLY A 403 -59.76 -92.76 -49.34
C GLY A 403 -59.70 -93.64 -48.09
N ALA A 404 -59.91 -93.07 -46.91
CA ALA A 404 -59.82 -93.80 -45.64
C ALA A 404 -61.17 -94.37 -45.15
N ARG A 405 -61.16 -95.60 -44.59
CA ARG A 405 -62.02 -96.12 -43.49
C ARG A 405 -61.76 -97.64 -43.27
N PRO A 406 -62.21 -98.26 -42.15
CA PRO A 406 -62.72 -97.70 -40.89
C PRO A 406 -62.09 -98.29 -39.60
N THR A 407 -62.49 -97.72 -38.46
CA THR A 407 -62.19 -98.12 -37.07
C THR A 407 -62.99 -99.33 -36.57
N VAL A 408 -62.54 -99.95 -35.46
CA VAL A 408 -63.32 -100.87 -34.63
C VAL A 408 -63.49 -100.29 -33.21
N HIS A 409 -64.71 -100.29 -32.68
CA HIS A 409 -65.03 -99.86 -31.31
C HIS A 409 -66.09 -100.79 -30.68
N PHE A 410 -66.01 -100.96 -29.36
CA PHE A 410 -67.07 -101.53 -28.51
C PHE A 410 -67.52 -100.49 -27.47
N ALA A 411 -68.79 -100.57 -27.06
CA ALA A 411 -69.55 -99.61 -26.24
C ALA A 411 -69.60 -100.07 -24.73
N PRO A 412 -70.42 -99.53 -23.78
CA PRO A 412 -71.57 -98.60 -23.88
C PRO A 412 -71.69 -97.46 -22.80
N PRO A 413 -72.74 -96.59 -22.84
CA PRO A 413 -72.85 -95.35 -22.02
C PRO A 413 -74.10 -95.23 -21.10
N LEU A 414 -74.11 -94.28 -20.13
CA LEU A 414 -75.28 -93.72 -19.38
C LEU A 414 -74.93 -92.33 -18.71
N PRO A 415 -75.85 -91.56 -18.06
CA PRO A 415 -76.07 -90.12 -18.36
C PRO A 415 -75.66 -89.07 -17.27
N ALA A 416 -76.26 -87.86 -17.28
CA ALA A 416 -75.68 -86.56 -16.86
C ALA A 416 -76.32 -85.80 -15.66
N ARG A 417 -75.63 -84.71 -15.22
CA ARG A 417 -75.98 -83.63 -14.21
C ARG A 417 -75.89 -84.05 -12.71
N PRO A 418 -75.78 -83.10 -11.72
CA PRO A 418 -75.75 -81.62 -11.76
C PRO A 418 -74.65 -80.94 -10.86
N VAL A 419 -74.93 -79.70 -10.41
CA VAL A 419 -74.10 -78.73 -9.65
C VAL A 419 -74.15 -78.95 -8.13
N SER A 420 -73.09 -78.57 -7.38
CA SER A 420 -73.09 -77.72 -6.14
C SER A 420 -72.17 -78.15 -4.95
N TYR A 421 -71.43 -77.15 -4.45
CA TYR A 421 -71.05 -76.81 -3.05
C TYR A 421 -70.47 -77.80 -2.01
N ILE A 422 -69.65 -77.19 -1.12
CA ILE A 422 -69.48 -77.40 0.35
C ILE A 422 -68.20 -78.08 0.91
N GLN A 423 -67.54 -77.30 1.79
CA GLN A 423 -66.69 -77.58 2.96
C GLN A 423 -65.43 -78.49 2.86
N GLY A 424 -64.38 -78.05 3.57
CA GLY A 424 -63.26 -78.91 4.01
C GLY A 424 -63.24 -79.06 5.54
N PRO A 425 -62.21 -79.71 6.09
CA PRO A 425 -61.75 -79.52 7.47
C PRO A 425 -60.21 -79.28 7.52
N ALA A 426 -59.56 -78.86 8.62
CA ALA A 426 -59.92 -78.14 9.84
C ALA A 426 -58.60 -77.60 10.47
N MET A 427 -58.65 -76.58 11.34
CA MET A 427 -57.49 -76.18 12.18
C MET A 427 -57.36 -77.09 13.42
N PRO A 428 -56.24 -77.05 14.16
CA PRO A 428 -56.15 -76.18 15.36
C PRO A 428 -54.71 -75.66 15.64
N PRO A 429 -54.41 -74.97 16.77
CA PRO A 429 -54.96 -73.66 17.14
C PRO A 429 -53.89 -72.62 17.57
N ARG A 430 -54.39 -71.42 17.86
CA ARG A 430 -53.70 -70.20 18.37
C ARG A 430 -53.47 -70.26 19.91
N PRO A 431 -52.49 -69.53 20.48
CA PRO A 431 -52.80 -68.32 21.29
C PRO A 431 -52.05 -67.08 20.73
N GLN A 432 -52.61 -65.87 20.59
CA GLN A 432 -53.23 -64.95 21.57
C GLN A 432 -52.24 -64.44 22.63
N GLY A 433 -52.03 -63.12 22.77
CA GLY A 433 -52.66 -62.00 22.03
C GLY A 433 -52.23 -60.61 22.53
N TYR A 434 -53.13 -59.63 22.31
CA TYR A 434 -53.15 -58.25 22.86
C TYR A 434 -51.99 -57.32 22.41
N THR A 435 -52.17 -56.30 21.56
CA THR A 435 -53.07 -55.11 21.49
C THR A 435 -52.61 -53.87 22.28
N SER A 436 -52.60 -52.73 21.57
CA SER A 436 -52.96 -51.36 22.01
C SER A 436 -52.11 -50.60 23.04
N GLY A 437 -52.11 -49.26 22.89
CA GLY A 437 -51.65 -48.27 23.88
C GLY A 437 -50.33 -47.61 23.45
N GLN A 438 -50.30 -46.34 23.01
CA GLN A 438 -50.55 -45.07 23.73
C GLN A 438 -49.31 -44.50 24.46
N GLN A 439 -49.01 -43.24 24.10
CA GLN A 439 -48.67 -42.14 25.00
C GLN A 439 -47.46 -42.23 25.96
N ASN A 440 -46.47 -41.38 25.64
CA ASN A 440 -46.07 -40.22 26.46
C ASN A 440 -45.13 -40.40 27.68
N ARG A 441 -44.18 -39.44 27.77
CA ARG A 441 -43.57 -38.85 28.98
C ARG A 441 -42.51 -39.60 29.84
N GLN A 442 -41.34 -38.95 29.89
CA GLN A 442 -40.53 -38.56 31.08
C GLN A 442 -39.88 -39.61 32.01
N ASN A 443 -38.54 -39.51 32.10
CA ASN A 443 -37.69 -39.41 33.30
C ASN A 443 -38.03 -40.24 34.57
N LEU A 444 -37.06 -41.04 35.08
CA LEU A 444 -36.05 -40.61 36.09
C LEU A 444 -35.55 -41.77 37.02
N TYR A 445 -34.32 -41.61 37.54
CA TYR A 445 -33.75 -42.12 38.82
C TYR A 445 -33.15 -43.53 39.00
N ASN A 446 -32.17 -43.53 39.94
CA ASN A 446 -31.71 -44.59 40.86
C ASN A 446 -30.74 -45.69 40.35
N GLN A 447 -29.75 -46.18 41.13
CA GLN A 447 -29.12 -45.70 42.38
C GLN A 447 -27.81 -46.49 42.70
N ALA A 448 -27.03 -45.96 43.66
CA ALA A 448 -26.15 -46.68 44.61
C ALA A 448 -24.77 -47.27 44.19
N GLN A 449 -23.86 -47.15 45.16
CA GLN A 449 -22.48 -47.70 45.33
C GLN A 449 -22.54 -49.10 46.05
N PRO A 450 -21.46 -49.80 46.56
CA PRO A 450 -20.10 -49.34 46.95
C PRO A 450 -18.88 -50.33 46.84
N MET A 451 -17.74 -49.88 47.41
CA MET A 451 -16.59 -50.62 48.05
C MET A 451 -15.19 -50.62 47.39
N GLN A 452 -14.25 -49.95 48.10
CA GLN A 452 -12.85 -50.33 48.47
C GLN A 452 -11.86 -50.88 47.40
N GLN A 453 -10.59 -50.45 47.29
CA GLN A 453 -9.55 -50.35 48.35
C GLN A 453 -8.29 -49.52 47.90
N LEU A 454 -7.35 -49.27 48.83
CA LEU A 454 -6.08 -48.49 48.73
C LEU A 454 -4.85 -49.38 48.31
N PRO A 455 -3.52 -49.02 48.40
CA PRO A 455 -2.82 -47.82 48.96
C PRO A 455 -1.57 -47.20 48.23
N GLN A 456 -1.36 -45.88 48.43
CA GLN A 456 -0.12 -45.11 48.85
C GLN A 456 1.20 -45.16 48.01
N HIS A 457 2.22 -44.27 48.10
CA HIS A 457 2.67 -43.12 48.95
C HIS A 457 3.25 -41.97 48.05
N PHE A 458 3.33 -40.64 48.33
CA PHE A 458 4.00 -39.82 49.40
C PHE A 458 5.55 -40.01 49.47
N SER A 459 6.47 -39.01 49.52
CA SER A 459 6.47 -37.58 49.97
C SER A 459 7.58 -36.68 49.33
N ALA A 460 7.66 -35.39 49.70
CA ALA A 460 8.66 -34.34 49.30
C ALA A 460 9.87 -34.25 50.31
N PRO A 461 10.59 -33.13 50.65
CA PRO A 461 10.74 -31.73 50.10
C PRO A 461 12.16 -31.04 50.19
N HIS A 462 12.26 -29.75 49.75
CA HIS A 462 13.19 -28.63 50.15
C HIS A 462 14.74 -28.72 49.88
N SER A 463 15.51 -27.66 49.54
CA SER A 463 15.82 -26.42 50.30
C SER A 463 16.60 -25.31 49.51
N GLN A 464 16.66 -24.07 50.05
CA GLN A 464 17.53 -22.90 49.67
C GLN A 464 18.74 -22.79 50.66
N PRO A 465 19.73 -21.83 50.66
CA PRO A 465 19.76 -20.43 50.13
C PRO A 465 21.11 -19.87 49.54
N SER A 466 21.20 -18.53 49.35
CA SER A 466 22.30 -17.63 48.86
C SER A 466 23.47 -17.41 49.89
N PRO A 467 24.52 -16.50 49.77
CA PRO A 467 24.49 -15.08 49.27
C PRO A 467 25.79 -14.34 48.73
N VAL A 468 25.64 -13.08 48.24
CA VAL A 468 26.58 -11.90 48.38
C VAL A 468 27.94 -11.91 47.59
N GLN A 469 28.68 -10.84 47.19
CA GLN A 469 28.72 -9.36 47.41
C GLN A 469 29.14 -8.53 46.13
N ARG A 470 29.71 -7.30 46.28
CA ARG A 470 30.35 -6.37 45.30
C ARG A 470 31.45 -5.54 46.01
N PRO A 471 32.54 -5.06 45.35
CA PRO A 471 32.90 -3.61 45.47
C PRO A 471 33.48 -2.98 44.16
N VAL A 472 34.27 -1.88 44.26
CA VAL A 472 34.30 -0.74 43.30
C VAL A 472 35.72 -0.16 43.06
N SER A 473 35.89 0.59 41.94
CA SER A 473 36.75 1.81 41.78
C SER A 473 38.13 1.79 41.06
N ALA A 474 38.29 2.81 40.18
CA ALA A 474 39.44 3.74 39.97
C ALA A 474 40.58 3.54 38.93
N ASN A 475 40.62 4.52 37.99
CA ASN A 475 41.75 5.37 37.54
C ASN A 475 42.86 4.96 36.52
N ALA A 476 43.03 5.88 35.54
CA ALA A 476 44.27 6.36 34.87
C ALA A 476 45.07 5.40 33.95
N ALA A 477 45.92 5.85 32.99
CA ALA A 477 45.94 7.03 32.10
C ALA A 477 47.05 6.81 31.02
N GLN A 478 46.87 7.35 29.80
CA GLN A 478 47.86 7.69 28.73
C GLN A 478 49.15 6.84 28.59
N THR A 479 49.51 6.27 27.44
CA THR A 479 50.03 6.96 26.23
C THR A 479 50.08 6.04 24.98
N GLY A 480 50.16 6.60 23.75
CA GLY A 480 50.43 5.86 22.49
C GLY A 480 51.93 5.85 22.10
N PRO A 481 52.34 5.52 20.84
CA PRO A 481 51.54 5.31 19.61
C PRO A 481 51.88 4.04 18.77
N PHE A 482 51.07 3.77 17.72
CA PHE A 482 51.30 2.87 16.57
C PHE A 482 52.03 1.52 16.75
N SER A 483 51.26 0.42 16.88
CA SER A 483 51.17 -0.65 15.85
C SER A 483 50.41 -1.87 16.37
N SER A 484 49.65 -2.54 15.50
CA SER A 484 49.40 -3.99 15.64
C SER A 484 49.06 -4.62 14.30
N GLN A 485 49.80 -5.66 13.94
CA GLN A 485 49.38 -6.67 12.99
C GLN A 485 48.53 -7.70 13.75
N THR A 486 47.48 -8.24 13.13
CA THR A 486 47.30 -9.69 12.91
C THR A 486 45.96 -9.94 12.23
N LEU A 487 46.03 -10.42 10.99
CA LEU A 487 44.91 -11.00 10.25
C LEU A 487 44.72 -12.48 10.63
N ASN A 488 43.56 -13.04 10.29
CA ASN A 488 43.21 -14.47 10.27
C ASN A 488 43.03 -15.17 11.63
N ASN A 489 41.77 -15.44 11.99
CA ASN A 489 41.20 -16.79 11.79
C ASN A 489 39.73 -16.87 12.26
N TRP A 490 38.77 -16.84 11.32
CA TRP A 490 37.52 -17.62 11.46
C TRP A 490 36.82 -17.87 10.11
N TRP A 491 37.42 -18.72 9.27
CA TRP A 491 36.70 -19.43 8.21
C TRP A 491 36.46 -20.86 8.70
N SER A 492 35.20 -21.23 8.99
CA SER A 492 34.81 -22.63 9.20
C SER A 492 33.29 -22.81 9.15
N GLY A 493 32.84 -23.71 8.27
CA GLY A 493 31.53 -24.38 8.41
C GLY A 493 30.42 -23.89 7.47
N PRO A 494 29.48 -24.76 7.05
CA PRO A 494 29.07 -24.75 5.65
C PRO A 494 27.55 -24.75 5.39
N ASN A 495 27.21 -24.78 4.10
CA ASN A 495 25.96 -25.25 3.50
C ASN A 495 24.71 -24.34 3.54
N ALA A 496 24.58 -23.56 2.46
CA ALA A 496 23.35 -23.51 1.64
C ALA A 496 22.98 -24.93 1.09
N PRO A 497 21.92 -25.15 0.26
CA PRO A 497 20.85 -24.26 -0.24
C PRO A 497 19.42 -24.74 0.19
N ALA A 498 18.35 -23.93 0.19
CA ALA A 498 17.60 -23.33 -0.94
C ALA A 498 16.87 -24.38 -1.86
N PRO A 499 16.16 -24.00 -2.95
CA PRO A 499 14.84 -23.35 -2.98
C PRO A 499 13.81 -24.14 -3.87
N PRO A 500 13.05 -23.54 -4.82
CA PRO A 500 11.70 -22.98 -4.71
C PRO A 500 10.61 -23.98 -5.23
N PRO A 501 9.99 -23.97 -6.45
CA PRO A 501 9.77 -22.97 -7.53
C PRO A 501 8.28 -22.57 -7.80
N THR A 502 8.09 -21.31 -8.21
CA THR A 502 7.17 -20.74 -9.24
C THR A 502 5.82 -21.38 -9.64
N LYS A 503 4.88 -20.51 -10.06
CA LYS A 503 4.12 -20.76 -11.31
C LYS A 503 4.26 -19.62 -12.33
N ASN A 504 4.14 -20.02 -13.59
CA ASN A 504 4.38 -19.24 -14.80
C ASN A 504 3.12 -18.52 -15.32
N LYS A 505 3.36 -17.66 -16.32
CA LYS A 505 2.39 -16.89 -17.13
C LYS A 505 1.57 -17.74 -18.12
N ARG A 506 0.57 -17.07 -18.74
CA ARG A 506 -0.14 -17.35 -20.03
C ARG A 506 -1.19 -18.46 -20.00
N SER A 507 -2.26 -18.45 -20.82
CA SER A 507 -2.79 -17.53 -21.86
C SER A 507 -4.31 -17.87 -22.08
N THR A 508 -5.18 -17.16 -22.82
CA THR A 508 -5.24 -16.98 -24.31
C THR A 508 -6.43 -16.10 -24.76
N SER A 509 -6.29 -15.52 -25.96
CA SER A 509 -7.28 -15.13 -27.02
C SER A 509 -8.77 -15.49 -26.87
N GLY A 510 -9.74 -14.83 -27.53
CA GLY A 510 -9.76 -13.79 -28.59
C GLY A 510 -11.24 -13.41 -28.86
N THR A 511 -11.77 -12.89 -29.98
CA THR A 511 -11.28 -12.51 -31.33
C THR A 511 -12.38 -11.64 -32.01
N SER A 512 -12.04 -10.93 -33.10
CA SER A 512 -12.92 -10.53 -34.25
C SER A 512 -13.23 -9.05 -34.50
N HIS A 513 -13.26 -8.74 -35.80
CA HIS A 513 -13.43 -7.48 -36.56
C HIS A 513 -14.92 -7.23 -36.90
N PRO A 514 -15.35 -6.20 -37.70
CA PRO A 514 -14.60 -5.19 -38.50
C PRO A 514 -15.08 -3.71 -38.42
N GLN A 515 -14.28 -2.81 -39.05
CA GLN A 515 -14.60 -1.64 -39.94
C GLN A 515 -15.73 -0.64 -39.56
N THR A 516 -15.58 0.71 -39.49
CA THR A 516 -14.85 1.80 -40.21
C THR A 516 -15.71 2.64 -41.18
N HIS A 517 -15.25 3.89 -41.41
CA HIS A 517 -15.70 4.97 -42.34
C HIS A 517 -16.66 6.03 -41.75
N GLY A 518 -16.44 7.34 -41.91
CA GLY A 518 -15.22 8.09 -42.32
C GLY A 518 -15.49 9.38 -43.14
N SER A 519 -14.62 10.39 -42.98
CA SER A 519 -14.37 11.54 -43.93
C SER A 519 -15.45 12.65 -44.03
N SER A 520 -15.16 13.93 -44.35
CA SER A 520 -13.87 14.66 -44.60
C SER A 520 -14.02 16.21 -44.70
N SER A 521 -12.87 16.91 -44.59
CA SER A 521 -12.42 18.12 -45.34
C SER A 521 -13.05 19.53 -45.22
N GLY A 522 -12.17 20.57 -45.23
CA GLY A 522 -12.42 21.97 -45.63
C GLY A 522 -12.62 22.95 -44.46
N SER A 523 -11.94 24.10 -44.22
CA SER A 523 -11.00 25.03 -44.89
C SER A 523 -11.59 26.47 -44.99
N VAL A 524 -10.74 27.49 -44.84
CA VAL A 524 -10.92 28.95 -45.15
C VAL A 524 -11.67 29.89 -44.15
N SER A 525 -10.85 30.73 -43.49
CA SER A 525 -10.89 32.21 -43.28
C SER A 525 -12.18 33.08 -43.13
N ARG A 526 -12.10 33.96 -42.11
CA ARG A 526 -12.35 35.44 -42.08
C ARG A 526 -13.76 36.07 -41.99
N LEU A 527 -13.78 37.15 -41.17
CA LEU A 527 -14.47 38.46 -41.27
C LEU A 527 -15.76 38.77 -40.45
N LEU A 528 -15.57 39.67 -39.47
CA LEU A 528 -16.30 40.93 -39.12
C LEU A 528 -17.85 41.06 -39.14
N GLY A 529 -18.36 41.78 -38.11
CA GLY A 529 -19.70 42.41 -38.03
C GLY A 529 -20.42 42.05 -36.71
N ILE A 530 -20.38 42.84 -35.62
CA ILE A 530 -20.93 44.18 -35.32
C ILE A 530 -22.48 44.22 -35.18
N GLY A 531 -22.93 44.60 -33.97
CA GLY A 531 -24.26 45.15 -33.65
C GLY A 531 -25.21 44.25 -32.85
N ILE A 532 -26.12 44.74 -31.99
CA ILE A 532 -26.25 46.03 -31.26
C ILE A 532 -27.41 45.91 -30.21
N GLU A 533 -27.29 46.57 -29.05
CA GLU A 533 -28.32 47.07 -28.08
C GLU A 533 -29.49 46.20 -27.49
N GLY A 534 -30.01 46.64 -26.32
CA GLY A 534 -31.33 46.26 -25.74
C GLY A 534 -31.31 45.69 -24.30
N GLU A 535 -30.88 46.42 -23.26
CA GLU A 535 -31.68 47.30 -22.36
C GLU A 535 -32.77 46.68 -21.44
N GLY A 536 -32.76 47.08 -20.15
CA GLY A 536 -33.88 46.99 -19.19
C GLY A 536 -34.05 45.67 -18.40
N GLY A 537 -34.07 45.59 -17.05
CA GLY A 537 -33.88 46.59 -16.00
C GLY A 537 -35.11 46.83 -15.09
N ARG A 538 -35.23 46.13 -13.94
CA ARG A 538 -35.87 46.72 -12.73
C ARG A 538 -35.65 45.97 -11.40
N GLN A 539 -35.48 46.75 -10.34
CA GLN A 539 -35.31 46.35 -8.94
C GLN A 539 -36.65 46.13 -8.19
N LYS A 540 -36.59 45.46 -7.02
CA LYS A 540 -37.32 45.89 -5.80
C LYS A 540 -36.59 45.45 -4.52
N VAL A 541 -36.78 46.17 -3.41
CA VAL A 541 -35.89 46.20 -2.21
C VAL A 541 -36.70 46.31 -0.90
N LYS A 542 -36.08 45.96 0.25
CA LYS A 542 -36.43 46.20 1.69
C LYS A 542 -37.21 45.05 2.38
N LYS A 543 -37.03 44.73 3.69
CA LYS A 543 -36.25 45.24 4.86
C LYS A 543 -36.15 44.06 5.89
N LYS A 544 -35.02 43.65 6.50
CA LYS A 544 -34.16 44.20 7.60
C LYS A 544 -34.68 44.12 9.07
N ARG A 545 -34.12 43.17 9.86
CA ARG A 545 -33.67 43.26 11.30
C ARG A 545 -32.97 41.91 11.66
N ARG A 546 -31.68 41.85 12.04
CA ARG A 546 -30.96 42.23 13.29
C ARG A 546 -30.78 41.05 14.28
N SER A 547 -29.61 40.42 14.25
CA SER A 547 -28.78 40.06 15.42
C SER A 547 -27.40 39.55 14.93
N ALA A 548 -26.39 39.74 15.76
CA ALA A 548 -25.02 39.24 15.63
C ALA A 548 -24.55 38.85 17.05
N PRO A 549 -23.34 38.28 17.25
CA PRO A 549 -22.42 37.65 16.29
C PRO A 549 -22.25 36.14 16.59
N ASP A 550 -21.47 35.41 15.78
CA ASP A 550 -20.38 34.62 16.36
C ASP A 550 -19.31 34.21 15.33
N LYS A 551 -18.17 33.78 15.86
CA LYS A 551 -16.84 33.73 15.21
C LYS A 551 -16.74 32.83 13.98
N ALA A 552 -15.96 33.30 13.01
CA ALA A 552 -15.31 32.45 12.02
C ALA A 552 -14.04 31.83 12.62
N GLU A 553 -13.63 30.65 12.15
CA GLU A 553 -12.25 30.18 12.32
C GLU A 553 -11.77 29.44 11.06
N ASN A 554 -10.62 29.89 10.54
CA ASN A 554 -9.99 29.36 9.33
C ASN A 554 -9.20 28.10 9.66
N CYS A 555 -9.32 27.04 8.86
CA CYS A 555 -8.32 25.98 8.81
C CYS A 555 -7.37 26.22 7.63
N GLY A 556 -6.10 26.51 7.93
CA GLY A 556 -5.05 26.68 6.92
C GLY A 556 -4.56 25.35 6.34
N GLU A 557 -4.09 25.39 5.09
CA GLU A 557 -3.48 24.26 4.39
C GLU A 557 -2.02 24.02 4.84
N PRO A 558 -1.55 22.75 4.89
CA PRO A 558 -0.13 22.44 5.07
C PRO A 558 0.65 22.61 3.77
N THR A 559 1.88 23.11 3.87
CA THR A 559 2.72 23.50 2.73
C THR A 559 3.31 22.31 1.95
N VAL A 560 3.47 22.49 0.63
CA VAL A 560 3.83 21.47 -0.37
C VAL A 560 5.17 20.75 -0.09
N GLY A 561 6.08 21.37 0.66
CA GLY A 561 7.45 20.89 0.88
C GLY A 561 7.63 19.55 1.61
N ASP A 562 6.64 19.09 2.39
CA ASP A 562 6.76 17.83 3.14
C ASP A 562 6.39 16.58 2.32
N GLN A 563 5.80 16.74 1.13
CA GLN A 563 5.56 15.59 0.23
C GLN A 563 6.87 15.10 -0.42
N GLN A 564 7.77 16.02 -0.78
CA GLN A 564 9.03 15.72 -1.47
C GLN A 564 9.93 14.77 -0.67
N LYS A 565 10.07 15.03 0.64
CA LYS A 565 10.92 14.21 1.53
C LYS A 565 10.37 12.80 1.77
N ARG A 566 9.06 12.59 1.62
CA ARG A 566 8.41 11.30 1.90
C ARG A 566 8.58 10.28 0.77
N TRP A 567 8.71 10.73 -0.48
CA TRP A 567 8.90 9.84 -1.63
C TRP A 567 10.30 9.20 -1.71
N VAL A 568 11.33 9.83 -1.15
CA VAL A 568 12.71 9.30 -1.17
C VAL A 568 13.09 8.62 0.15
N SER A 569 12.69 9.19 1.31
CA SER A 569 13.11 8.70 2.63
C SER A 569 12.50 7.35 3.04
N CYS A 570 11.33 6.95 2.50
CA CYS A 570 10.70 5.67 2.80
C CYS A 570 11.45 4.44 2.24
N THR A 571 12.62 4.61 1.62
CA THR A 571 13.40 3.52 1.02
C THR A 571 14.59 3.05 1.86
N LEU A 572 15.12 3.85 2.80
CA LEU A 572 16.32 3.49 3.58
C LEU A 572 16.27 3.95 5.06
N LYS A 573 15.85 3.05 5.95
CA LYS A 573 16.46 2.97 7.31
C LYS A 573 16.43 1.56 7.91
N SER A 574 16.82 0.56 7.10
CA SER A 574 17.32 -0.74 7.57
C SER A 574 18.10 -1.45 6.46
N ILE A 575 19.19 -0.82 6.00
CA ILE A 575 20.20 -1.45 5.14
C ILE A 575 21.53 -1.39 5.91
N PRO A 576 22.17 -2.54 6.22
CA PRO A 576 23.56 -2.57 6.69
C PRO A 576 24.49 -2.02 5.61
N GLU A 577 25.71 -1.62 5.96
CA GLU A 577 26.67 -1.02 5.02
C GLU A 577 26.75 -1.77 3.67
N PRO A 578 26.78 -1.05 2.54
CA PRO A 578 26.61 -1.66 1.23
C PRO A 578 27.87 -2.43 0.82
N ASP A 579 27.89 -3.72 1.11
CA ASP A 579 28.83 -4.66 0.50
C ASP A 579 28.67 -4.58 -1.03
N ILE A 580 29.70 -4.04 -1.70
CA ILE A 580 29.72 -3.62 -3.12
C ILE A 580 29.37 -4.79 -4.06
N THR A 581 29.46 -6.02 -3.56
CA THR A 581 29.08 -7.25 -4.25
C THR A 581 27.57 -7.47 -4.43
N SER A 582 26.73 -6.87 -3.58
CA SER A 582 25.29 -7.16 -3.50
C SER A 582 24.47 -6.56 -4.65
N PHE A 583 24.76 -5.31 -5.02
CA PHE A 583 24.02 -4.62 -6.10
C PHE A 583 24.29 -5.23 -7.49
N ALA A 584 25.52 -5.74 -7.70
CA ALA A 584 25.88 -6.48 -8.91
C ALA A 584 25.12 -7.82 -9.03
N ALA A 585 24.84 -8.48 -7.89
CA ALA A 585 24.15 -9.78 -7.86
C ALA A 585 22.65 -9.69 -8.21
N MET A 586 21.99 -8.54 -7.97
CA MET A 586 20.57 -8.35 -8.27
C MET A 586 20.26 -8.25 -9.77
N PHE A 587 21.16 -7.67 -10.57
CA PHE A 587 21.00 -7.60 -12.04
C PHE A 587 21.73 -8.75 -12.78
N TRP A 588 22.81 -9.29 -12.22
CA TRP A 588 23.60 -10.37 -12.82
C TRP A 588 23.67 -11.58 -11.89
N GLY A 589 22.56 -12.31 -11.80
CA GLY A 589 22.52 -13.61 -11.15
C GLY A 589 23.61 -14.54 -11.70
N ARG A 590 24.36 -15.22 -10.81
CA ARG A 590 25.57 -16.03 -11.09
C ARG A 590 25.44 -17.12 -12.19
N GLY A 591 24.25 -17.40 -12.71
CA GLY A 591 24.01 -18.39 -13.76
C GLY A 591 24.42 -17.99 -15.19
N LEU A 592 24.87 -16.75 -15.42
CA LEU A 592 25.22 -16.25 -16.77
C LEU A 592 26.71 -16.31 -17.14
N LEU A 593 27.60 -16.58 -16.17
CA LEU A 593 29.06 -16.44 -16.35
C LEU A 593 29.86 -17.75 -16.22
N SER A 594 29.22 -18.88 -15.94
CA SER A 594 29.86 -20.20 -16.02
C SER A 594 29.10 -21.12 -16.97
N GLY A 595 29.83 -21.71 -17.93
CA GLY A 595 29.35 -22.84 -18.72
C GLY A 595 29.35 -24.11 -17.87
N GLY A 596 28.45 -24.17 -16.89
CA GLY A 596 28.33 -25.29 -15.97
C GLY A 596 27.76 -26.54 -16.64
N TYR A 597 28.56 -27.61 -16.70
CA TYR A 597 28.05 -28.94 -17.04
C TYR A 597 27.38 -29.55 -15.81
N SER A 598 26.05 -29.69 -15.83
CA SER A 598 25.35 -30.51 -14.82
C SER A 598 25.44 -31.98 -15.22
N ARG A 599 26.20 -32.77 -14.44
CA ARG A 599 26.27 -34.23 -14.61
C ARG A 599 25.07 -34.87 -13.92
N VAL A 600 24.06 -35.27 -14.69
CA VAL A 600 22.96 -36.12 -14.19
C VAL A 600 23.52 -37.50 -13.87
N ALA A 601 23.30 -37.99 -12.65
CA ALA A 601 23.63 -39.36 -12.29
C ALA A 601 22.61 -40.31 -12.95
N ASN A 602 23.13 -41.38 -13.57
CA ASN A 602 22.44 -42.41 -14.35
C ASN A 602 21.87 -41.98 -15.72
N GLY A 603 22.55 -42.41 -16.79
CA GLY A 603 22.10 -42.28 -18.18
C GLY A 603 22.67 -41.06 -18.90
N GLY A 604 23.60 -41.28 -19.84
CA GLY A 604 24.33 -40.19 -20.49
C GLY A 604 23.50 -39.40 -21.50
N LEU A 605 23.11 -38.17 -21.14
CA LEU A 605 22.84 -37.09 -22.10
C LEU A 605 23.23 -35.73 -21.50
N THR A 606 24.25 -35.08 -22.06
CA THR A 606 24.74 -33.78 -21.60
C THR A 606 24.03 -32.63 -22.31
N VAL A 607 23.06 -32.00 -21.63
CA VAL A 607 22.38 -30.81 -22.17
C VAL A 607 23.27 -29.57 -21.98
N ARG A 608 23.76 -29.01 -23.10
CA ARG A 608 24.59 -27.81 -23.11
C ARG A 608 23.70 -26.57 -23.11
N HIS A 609 23.61 -25.87 -21.98
CA HIS A 609 22.96 -24.54 -21.95
C HIS A 609 23.80 -23.54 -22.74
N HIS A 610 23.41 -23.31 -24.00
CA HIS A 610 23.95 -22.21 -24.79
C HIS A 610 23.43 -20.88 -24.24
N SER A 611 24.30 -20.13 -23.57
CA SER A 611 24.00 -18.73 -23.22
C SER A 611 23.65 -17.97 -24.51
N PRO A 612 22.57 -17.15 -24.52
CA PRO A 612 22.25 -16.28 -25.66
C PRO A 612 23.27 -15.13 -25.82
N PHE A 613 24.23 -15.01 -24.90
CA PHE A 613 25.24 -13.97 -24.86
C PHE A 613 26.64 -14.55 -25.16
N THR A 614 27.34 -13.89 -26.08
CA THR A 614 28.73 -14.16 -26.44
C THR A 614 29.70 -13.60 -25.39
N ARG A 615 30.98 -13.99 -25.46
CA ARG A 615 32.04 -13.33 -24.66
C ARG A 615 32.09 -11.82 -24.88
N TRP A 616 31.79 -11.34 -26.09
CA TRP A 616 31.73 -9.91 -26.38
C TRP A 616 30.57 -9.23 -25.64
N HIS A 617 29.37 -9.84 -25.63
CA HIS A 617 28.22 -9.35 -24.85
C HIS A 617 28.54 -9.29 -23.36
N ILE A 618 29.13 -10.35 -22.81
CA ILE A 618 29.56 -10.43 -21.40
C ILE A 618 30.51 -9.27 -21.07
N ASN A 619 31.59 -9.10 -21.85
CA ASN A 619 32.56 -8.03 -21.62
C ASN A 619 31.92 -6.64 -21.73
N ALA A 620 31.00 -6.42 -22.68
CA ALA A 620 30.27 -5.17 -22.82
C ALA A 620 29.35 -4.89 -21.62
N PHE A 621 28.66 -5.91 -21.09
CA PHE A 621 27.86 -5.76 -19.87
C PHE A 621 28.71 -5.52 -18.62
N THR A 622 29.87 -6.16 -18.50
CA THR A 622 30.84 -5.88 -17.43
C THR A 622 31.34 -4.43 -17.51
N ALA A 623 31.71 -3.96 -18.70
CA ALA A 623 32.14 -2.56 -18.90
C ALA A 623 31.02 -1.56 -18.56
N LEU A 624 29.79 -1.79 -19.03
CA LEU A 624 28.64 -0.95 -18.67
C LEU A 624 28.33 -0.96 -17.17
N SER A 625 28.50 -2.10 -16.50
CA SER A 625 28.30 -2.22 -15.05
C SER A 625 29.38 -1.46 -14.27
N LEU A 626 30.64 -1.51 -14.71
CA LEU A 626 31.73 -0.73 -14.13
C LEU A 626 31.53 0.78 -14.34
N LEU A 627 31.07 1.20 -15.53
CA LEU A 627 30.72 2.59 -15.80
C LEU A 627 29.54 3.07 -14.94
N PHE A 628 28.52 2.23 -14.73
CA PHE A 628 27.38 2.56 -13.88
C PHE A 628 27.77 2.66 -12.39
N LEU A 629 28.66 1.77 -11.91
CA LEU A 629 29.22 1.88 -10.56
C LEU A 629 30.09 3.15 -10.40
N ALA A 630 30.92 3.48 -11.40
CA ALA A 630 31.67 4.74 -11.40
C ALA A 630 30.76 5.96 -11.41
N ALA A 631 29.63 5.91 -12.12
CA ALA A 631 28.62 6.97 -12.09
C ALA A 631 27.95 7.10 -10.71
N ILE A 632 27.64 5.99 -10.01
CA ILE A 632 27.13 6.04 -8.63
C ILE A 632 28.16 6.67 -7.67
N VAL A 633 29.43 6.28 -7.76
CA VAL A 633 30.51 6.87 -6.93
C VAL A 633 30.66 8.36 -7.22
N TYR A 634 30.62 8.77 -8.50
CA TYR A 634 30.65 10.17 -8.90
C TYR A 634 29.46 10.96 -8.34
N CYS A 635 28.24 10.39 -8.41
CA CYS A 635 27.04 11.00 -7.85
C CYS A 635 27.16 11.20 -6.33
N HIS A 636 27.67 10.20 -5.61
CA HIS A 636 27.91 10.29 -4.17
C HIS A 636 28.96 11.36 -3.81
N GLN A 637 29.99 11.52 -4.63
CA GLN A 637 31.07 12.49 -4.39
C GLN A 637 30.69 13.92 -4.77
N THR A 638 29.74 14.11 -5.69
CA THR A 638 29.44 15.42 -6.29
C THR A 638 28.08 15.99 -5.82
N PHE A 639 27.05 15.15 -5.68
CA PHE A 639 25.67 15.59 -5.44
C PHE A 639 25.24 15.48 -3.97
N TYR A 640 26.20 15.53 -3.04
CA TYR A 640 25.95 15.49 -1.59
C TYR A 640 25.38 16.79 -1.02
N ARG A 641 25.47 17.91 -1.76
CA ARG A 641 24.89 19.22 -1.38
C ARG A 641 23.47 19.45 -1.92
N ASP A 642 22.97 18.62 -2.83
CA ASP A 642 21.64 18.81 -3.42
C ASP A 642 20.55 18.22 -2.51
N PRO A 643 19.66 19.04 -1.92
CA PRO A 643 18.65 18.58 -0.97
C PRO A 643 17.55 17.69 -1.58
N GLY A 644 17.47 17.61 -2.91
CA GLY A 644 16.62 16.69 -3.67
C GLY A 644 17.33 15.41 -4.14
N SER A 645 18.63 15.27 -3.88
CA SER A 645 19.44 14.09 -4.20
C SER A 645 19.27 12.98 -3.15
N PHE A 646 19.29 11.74 -3.61
CA PHE A 646 19.42 10.56 -2.74
C PHE A 646 20.79 10.52 -2.03
N PHE A 647 21.80 11.14 -2.62
CA PHE A 647 23.16 11.21 -2.10
C PHE A 647 23.38 12.36 -1.12
N PHE A 648 22.33 13.12 -0.77
CA PHE A 648 22.42 14.28 0.12
C PHE A 648 22.96 13.91 1.50
N ASP A 649 24.08 14.55 1.89
CA ASP A 649 24.61 14.47 3.24
C ASP A 649 24.09 15.69 4.05
N PRO A 650 23.24 15.49 5.08
CA PRO A 650 22.70 16.60 5.86
C PRO A 650 23.70 17.24 6.82
N ILE A 651 24.93 16.72 6.93
CA ILE A 651 26.05 17.35 7.62
C ILE A 651 26.85 18.14 6.58
N GLU A 652 27.47 17.47 5.62
CA GLU A 652 28.35 18.16 4.66
C GLU A 652 27.60 19.08 3.68
N GLY A 653 26.32 18.83 3.41
CA GLY A 653 25.46 19.70 2.60
C GLY A 653 25.17 21.05 3.24
N TYR A 654 24.80 21.08 4.53
CA TYR A 654 24.59 22.32 5.29
C TYR A 654 25.89 22.94 5.82
N ARG A 655 27.05 22.35 5.52
CA ARG A 655 28.34 22.91 5.90
C ARG A 655 28.52 24.30 5.28
N PRO A 656 28.72 25.35 6.10
CA PRO A 656 29.01 26.68 5.60
C PRO A 656 30.48 26.77 5.19
N PHE A 657 30.71 27.41 4.06
CA PHE A 657 32.03 27.68 3.49
C PHE A 657 32.16 29.19 3.28
N TYR A 658 31.53 29.73 2.24
CA TYR A 658 31.51 31.16 1.97
C TYR A 658 30.88 31.95 3.12
N SER A 659 29.80 31.46 3.73
CA SER A 659 29.18 32.15 4.87
C SER A 659 30.10 32.31 6.09
N VAL A 660 31.03 31.39 6.34
CA VAL A 660 32.01 31.54 7.44
C VAL A 660 33.01 32.65 7.12
N VAL A 661 33.55 32.66 5.89
CA VAL A 661 34.47 33.70 5.41
C VAL A 661 33.77 35.07 5.49
N ARG A 662 32.55 35.14 4.98
CA ARG A 662 31.74 36.37 4.93
C ARG A 662 31.36 36.87 6.33
N GLN A 663 31.05 35.99 7.27
CA GLN A 663 30.81 36.38 8.66
C GLN A 663 32.09 36.89 9.35
N SER A 664 33.25 36.28 9.11
CA SER A 664 34.53 36.77 9.64
C SER A 664 34.85 38.18 9.14
N GLN A 665 34.72 38.38 7.83
CA GLN A 665 34.86 39.69 7.16
C GLN A 665 33.96 40.77 7.79
N VAL A 666 32.71 40.44 8.07
CA VAL A 666 31.75 41.39 8.68
C VAL A 666 32.08 41.65 10.15
N ASN A 667 32.49 40.64 10.92
CA ASN A 667 32.88 40.81 12.31
C ASN A 667 34.11 41.73 12.47
N GLU A 668 35.11 41.59 11.60
CA GLU A 668 36.28 42.50 11.57
C GLU A 668 35.88 43.96 11.34
N PHE A 669 34.95 44.20 10.40
CA PHE A 669 34.40 45.52 10.12
C PHE A 669 33.60 46.09 11.30
N LEU A 670 32.73 45.29 11.92
CA LEU A 670 31.94 45.72 13.08
C LEU A 670 32.83 46.04 14.30
N ILE A 671 33.97 45.35 14.47
CA ILE A 671 34.96 45.67 15.51
C ILE A 671 35.65 47.01 15.23
N ALA A 672 35.97 47.31 13.96
CA ALA A 672 36.52 48.60 13.57
C ALA A 672 35.51 49.74 13.84
N GLU A 673 34.25 49.59 13.41
CA GLU A 673 33.18 50.56 13.67
C GLU A 673 32.83 50.72 15.16
N ALA A 674 32.93 49.65 15.97
CA ALA A 674 32.76 49.76 17.42
C ALA A 674 33.92 50.52 18.10
N THR A 675 35.11 50.53 17.49
CA THR A 675 36.30 51.21 18.01
C THR A 675 36.42 52.65 17.51
N SER A 676 36.01 52.91 16.27
CA SER A 676 36.00 54.23 15.63
C SER A 676 34.73 54.39 14.80
N PRO A 677 33.59 54.73 15.43
CA PRO A 677 32.30 54.83 14.74
C PRO A 677 32.33 55.84 13.60
N SER A 678 31.80 55.45 12.44
CA SER A 678 31.49 56.36 11.36
C SER A 678 30.58 57.51 11.83
N PRO A 679 30.77 58.75 11.33
CA PRO A 679 29.96 59.89 11.75
C PRO A 679 28.48 59.67 11.38
N PRO A 680 27.53 60.18 12.19
CA PRO A 680 26.10 60.00 11.91
C PRO A 680 25.72 60.50 10.51
N ARG A 681 25.02 59.66 9.75
CA ARG A 681 24.54 60.05 8.41
C ARG A 681 23.34 60.98 8.57
N ASN A 682 23.47 62.23 8.11
CA ASN A 682 22.42 63.23 8.26
C ASN A 682 21.17 62.88 7.45
N THR A 683 20.09 62.57 8.15
CA THR A 683 18.74 62.38 7.62
C THR A 683 18.23 63.62 6.88
N LEU A 684 17.88 63.49 5.58
CA LEU A 684 16.74 64.10 4.86
C LEU A 684 16.32 65.58 5.12
N GLY A 685 17.13 66.39 5.79
CA GLY A 685 16.79 67.72 6.32
C GLY A 685 17.88 68.78 6.13
N GLY A 686 18.97 68.45 5.43
CA GLY A 686 19.79 69.48 4.79
C GLY A 686 19.00 70.12 3.66
N THR A 687 18.98 71.46 3.60
CA THR A 687 18.22 72.23 2.60
C THR A 687 18.71 72.11 1.16
N ASP A 688 19.75 71.30 0.92
CA ASP A 688 20.26 70.90 -0.38
C ASP A 688 19.82 69.46 -0.68
N ALA A 689 18.69 69.30 -1.37
CA ALA A 689 18.16 68.00 -1.77
C ALA A 689 17.56 68.08 -3.20
N PRO A 690 17.43 66.96 -3.96
CA PRO A 690 17.73 65.58 -3.56
C PRO A 690 18.49 64.76 -4.63
N HIS A 691 19.52 64.01 -4.25
CA HIS A 691 19.74 62.72 -4.92
C HIS A 691 18.76 61.72 -4.32
N LYS A 692 17.66 61.48 -5.04
CA LYS A 692 16.70 60.41 -4.72
C LYS A 692 17.48 59.08 -4.64
N PRO A 693 17.39 58.32 -3.54
CA PRO A 693 18.07 57.03 -3.44
C PRO A 693 17.56 56.07 -4.53
N THR A 694 18.45 55.26 -5.08
CA THR A 694 18.09 54.21 -6.04
C THR A 694 17.31 53.10 -5.35
N LEU A 695 17.76 52.73 -4.14
CA LEU A 695 17.21 51.64 -3.33
C LEU A 695 16.93 52.12 -1.90
N CYS A 696 15.74 51.84 -1.38
CA CYS A 696 15.48 51.90 0.06
C CYS A 696 15.45 50.48 0.65
N ILE A 697 16.24 50.24 1.69
CA ILE A 697 16.23 48.97 2.44
C ILE A 697 15.40 49.17 3.71
N GLY A 698 14.34 48.37 3.86
CA GLY A 698 13.53 48.28 5.06
C GLY A 698 13.74 46.94 5.76
N MET A 699 14.22 46.97 7.00
CA MET A 699 14.45 45.78 7.84
C MET A 699 13.72 45.94 9.17
N SER A 700 13.06 44.88 9.66
CA SER A 700 12.45 44.85 10.99
C SER A 700 13.26 43.93 11.89
N SER A 701 13.62 44.39 13.09
CA SER A 701 14.40 43.63 14.06
C SER A 701 13.76 43.62 15.43
N VAL A 702 13.77 42.45 16.06
CA VAL A 702 13.16 42.14 17.35
C VAL A 702 14.13 41.36 18.21
N LYS A 703 14.11 41.60 19.52
CA LYS A 703 15.05 40.98 20.47
C LYS A 703 14.90 39.45 20.45
N ARG A 704 15.91 38.75 19.97
CA ARG A 704 15.97 37.28 20.00
C ARG A 704 16.46 36.79 21.38
N PRO A 705 16.11 35.57 21.83
CA PRO A 705 16.51 35.11 23.17
C PRO A 705 17.99 34.68 23.30
N GLU A 706 18.60 34.27 22.19
CA GLU A 706 20.01 33.84 22.11
C GLU A 706 20.79 34.87 21.23
N ASP A 707 21.10 34.51 20.00
CA ASP A 707 21.88 35.36 19.08
C ASP A 707 21.08 36.56 18.53
N GLN A 708 21.71 37.73 18.46
CA GLN A 708 21.21 38.87 17.66
C GLN A 708 21.93 38.90 16.31
N TYR A 709 21.21 38.67 15.21
CA TYR A 709 21.81 38.61 13.87
C TYR A 709 21.86 39.98 13.15
N VAL A 710 21.01 40.94 13.55
CA VAL A 710 20.86 42.25 12.86
C VAL A 710 22.18 43.00 12.65
N GLN A 711 23.12 42.93 13.59
CA GLN A 711 24.44 43.54 13.44
C GLN A 711 25.25 42.93 12.28
N VAL A 712 25.19 41.61 12.11
CA VAL A 712 25.83 40.89 11.01
C VAL A 712 25.10 41.17 9.69
N ALA A 713 23.77 41.19 9.71
CA ALA A 713 22.95 41.53 8.54
C ALA A 713 23.28 42.95 8.02
N VAL A 714 23.16 43.97 8.89
CA VAL A 714 23.50 45.37 8.59
C VAL A 714 24.95 45.48 8.11
N GLY A 715 25.91 44.91 8.84
CA GLY A 715 27.31 44.94 8.48
C GLY A 715 27.59 44.32 7.11
N SER A 716 26.98 43.17 6.79
CA SER A 716 27.14 42.48 5.50
C SER A 716 26.59 43.25 4.31
N LEU A 717 25.55 44.06 4.54
CA LEU A 717 24.92 44.89 3.51
C LEU A 717 25.71 46.17 3.22
N VAL A 718 26.45 46.71 4.20
CA VAL A 718 27.16 48.01 4.05
C VAL A 718 28.66 47.91 3.84
N ARG A 719 29.33 46.87 4.37
CA ARG A 719 30.81 46.82 4.54
C ARG A 719 31.60 47.15 3.28
N ASP A 720 31.26 46.51 2.15
CA ASP A 720 32.07 46.54 0.93
C ASP A 720 31.51 47.49 -0.14
N LEU A 721 30.42 48.23 0.17
CA LEU A 721 29.86 49.22 -0.75
C LEU A 721 30.84 50.37 -0.96
N THR A 722 30.94 50.87 -2.20
CA THR A 722 31.67 52.12 -2.44
C THR A 722 30.93 53.31 -1.82
N PRO A 723 31.60 54.47 -1.62
CA PRO A 723 30.92 55.68 -1.17
C PRO A 723 29.72 56.07 -2.05
N GLU A 724 29.84 55.89 -3.38
CA GLU A 724 28.80 56.16 -4.36
C GLU A 724 27.63 55.19 -4.21
N GLU A 725 27.91 53.89 -4.12
CA GLU A 725 26.88 52.87 -3.88
C GLU A 725 26.15 53.10 -2.56
N ARG A 726 26.90 53.32 -1.46
CA ARG A 726 26.32 53.59 -0.14
C ARG A 726 25.50 54.87 -0.11
N ASN A 727 25.89 55.91 -0.86
CA ASN A 727 25.11 57.14 -0.99
C ASN A 727 23.84 56.96 -1.85
N SER A 728 23.79 55.96 -2.72
CA SER A 728 22.60 55.62 -3.51
C SER A 728 21.57 54.74 -2.77
N ILE A 729 21.89 54.31 -1.54
CA ILE A 729 21.04 53.48 -0.68
C ILE A 729 20.54 54.28 0.53
N HIS A 730 19.23 54.19 0.82
CA HIS A 730 18.65 54.62 2.09
C HIS A 730 18.36 53.40 2.96
N PHE A 731 19.09 53.22 4.07
CA PHE A 731 18.95 52.04 4.93
C PHE A 731 18.18 52.38 6.22
N ALA A 732 16.98 51.83 6.34
CA ALA A 732 16.11 51.93 7.51
C ALA A 732 15.97 50.59 8.25
N VAL A 733 16.16 50.61 9.57
CA VAL A 733 15.89 49.46 10.46
C VAL A 733 14.87 49.86 11.51
N LEU A 734 13.71 49.20 11.51
CA LEU A 734 12.71 49.31 12.56
C LEU A 734 13.08 48.39 13.73
N PHE A 735 13.38 48.99 14.88
CA PHE A 735 13.47 48.28 16.14
C PHE A 735 12.05 48.09 16.67
N ALA A 736 11.43 46.99 16.24
CA ALA A 736 10.02 46.70 16.41
C ALA A 736 9.72 46.25 17.84
N HIS A 737 9.84 47.16 18.81
CA HIS A 737 9.31 47.02 20.17
C HIS A 737 8.60 48.32 20.55
N THR A 738 7.50 48.22 21.29
CA THR A 738 6.79 49.42 21.80
C THR A 738 7.63 50.23 22.79
N ASN A 739 8.62 49.62 23.43
CA ASN A 739 9.77 50.28 24.02
C ASN A 739 11.05 49.90 23.22
N PRO A 740 11.60 50.79 22.39
CA PRO A 740 12.73 50.43 21.51
C PRO A 740 14.00 50.07 22.29
N SER A 741 14.18 50.60 23.51
CA SER A 741 15.29 50.25 24.42
C SER A 741 15.27 48.79 24.91
N ASP A 742 14.18 48.04 24.70
CA ASP A 742 14.16 46.60 24.97
C ASP A 742 15.05 45.83 23.98
N HIS A 743 15.34 46.42 22.80
CA HIS A 743 16.30 45.87 21.85
C HIS A 743 17.74 46.20 22.29
N PRO A 744 18.62 45.20 22.48
CA PRO A 744 19.97 45.43 23.03
C PRO A 744 20.85 46.32 22.16
N LEU A 745 20.53 46.43 20.86
CA LEU A 745 21.31 47.20 19.87
C LEU A 745 20.68 48.54 19.49
N PHE A 746 19.52 48.93 20.03
CA PHE A 746 18.86 50.20 19.63
C PHE A 746 19.73 51.44 19.95
N ASN A 747 20.41 51.42 21.09
CA ASN A 747 21.29 52.51 21.54
C ASN A 747 22.77 52.27 21.21
N ALA A 748 23.10 51.40 20.25
CA ALA A 748 24.47 51.07 19.90
C ALA A 748 25.16 52.23 19.14
N PRO A 749 26.33 52.75 19.57
CA PRO A 749 26.94 53.95 18.97
C PRO A 749 27.31 53.81 17.48
N TRP A 750 27.70 52.63 17.03
CA TRP A 750 28.03 52.36 15.62
C TRP A 750 26.80 52.39 14.69
N LEU A 751 25.60 52.23 15.24
CA LEU A 751 24.38 52.07 14.46
C LEU A 751 24.03 53.33 13.64
N SER A 752 24.25 54.51 14.21
CA SER A 752 23.96 55.80 13.56
C SER A 752 24.96 56.17 12.46
N GLY A 753 26.16 55.56 12.45
CA GLY A 753 27.12 55.68 11.34
C GLY A 753 26.74 54.79 10.15
N LEU A 754 26.17 53.60 10.41
CA LEU A 754 25.83 52.62 9.37
C LEU A 754 24.43 52.80 8.77
N LEU A 755 23.44 53.23 9.56
CA LEU A 755 22.05 53.41 9.12
C LEU A 755 21.72 54.87 8.79
N ASP A 756 20.86 55.08 7.80
CA ASP A 756 20.27 56.40 7.54
C ASP A 756 19.01 56.64 8.38
N ALA A 757 18.35 55.56 8.86
CA ALA A 757 17.16 55.66 9.70
C ALA A 757 17.04 54.49 10.71
N PRO A 758 17.59 54.60 11.93
CA PRO A 758 17.24 53.74 13.07
C PRO A 758 15.86 54.14 13.59
N LEU A 759 14.82 53.39 13.19
CA LEU A 759 13.42 53.71 13.44
C LEU A 759 12.87 53.06 14.72
N SER A 760 11.96 53.79 15.36
CA SER A 760 10.98 53.28 16.32
C SER A 760 9.56 53.65 15.85
N TYR A 761 8.51 53.16 16.52
CA TYR A 761 7.13 53.48 16.15
C TYR A 761 6.77 54.94 16.47
N ASN A 762 6.57 55.74 15.42
CA ASN A 762 5.96 57.07 15.49
C ASN A 762 4.51 56.97 15.03
N VAL A 763 3.61 56.63 15.96
CA VAL A 763 2.19 56.31 15.69
C VAL A 763 1.30 56.97 16.74
N SER A 764 -0.01 57.07 16.48
CA SER A 764 -0.95 57.64 17.46
C SER A 764 -1.06 56.80 18.73
N ASP A 765 -1.44 57.43 19.86
CA ASP A 765 -1.57 56.76 21.16
C ASP A 765 -2.47 55.50 21.11
N SER A 766 -3.53 55.52 20.29
CA SER A 766 -4.43 54.39 20.10
C SER A 766 -3.77 53.22 19.37
N GLN A 767 -2.93 53.49 18.37
CA GLN A 767 -2.13 52.48 17.67
C GLN A 767 -1.00 51.96 18.56
N MET A 768 -0.35 52.83 19.34
CA MET A 768 0.66 52.45 20.31
C MET A 768 0.07 51.53 21.40
N ALA A 769 -1.16 51.81 21.86
CA ALA A 769 -1.88 50.93 22.79
C ALA A 769 -2.21 49.56 22.15
N HIS A 770 -2.62 49.53 20.87
CA HIS A 770 -2.86 48.29 20.14
C HIS A 770 -1.57 47.45 20.02
N LEU A 771 -0.46 48.06 19.58
CA LEU A 771 0.84 47.39 19.48
C LEU A 771 1.31 46.79 20.81
N LYS A 772 1.09 47.50 21.93
CA LYS A 772 1.40 47.00 23.28
C LYS A 772 0.58 45.77 23.65
N GLU A 773 -0.69 45.74 23.27
CA GLU A 773 -1.52 44.55 23.51
C GLU A 773 -1.13 43.39 22.58
N LEU A 774 -0.77 43.64 21.30
CA LEU A 774 -0.27 42.61 20.39
C LEU A 774 1.03 41.96 20.89
N GLU A 775 1.95 42.75 21.45
CA GLU A 775 3.19 42.24 22.07
C GLU A 775 2.90 41.39 23.31
N LYS A 776 2.02 41.89 24.19
CA LYS A 776 1.60 41.24 25.43
C LYS A 776 0.84 39.92 25.18
N GLU A 777 -0.09 39.91 24.22
CA GLU A 777 -0.83 38.72 23.78
C GLU A 777 -0.02 37.80 22.85
N ARG A 778 1.22 38.18 22.49
CA ARG A 778 2.12 37.44 21.57
C ARG A 778 1.50 37.19 20.18
N LYS A 779 0.68 38.12 19.69
CA LYS A 779 0.04 38.08 18.35
C LYS A 779 1.04 38.49 17.25
N PHE A 780 2.13 37.73 17.14
CA PHE A 780 3.26 38.05 16.25
C PHE A 780 2.83 38.28 14.79
N ASN A 781 1.94 37.45 14.23
CA ASN A 781 1.55 37.56 12.82
C ASN A 781 0.87 38.91 12.50
N GLU A 782 0.00 39.42 13.40
CA GLU A 782 -0.67 40.71 13.20
C GLU A 782 0.31 41.88 13.32
N LYS A 783 1.21 41.81 14.31
CA LYS A 783 2.27 42.80 14.48
C LYS A 783 3.25 42.83 13.30
N LEU A 784 3.71 41.67 12.81
CA LEU A 784 4.63 41.60 11.67
C LEU A 784 4.04 42.22 10.39
N MET A 785 2.73 42.07 10.15
CA MET A 785 2.05 42.78 9.06
C MET A 785 2.09 44.30 9.24
N PHE A 786 1.89 44.79 10.46
CA PHE A 786 2.01 46.21 10.78
C PHE A 786 3.43 46.72 10.54
N ASP A 787 4.45 46.00 11.03
CA ASP A 787 5.87 46.35 10.90
C ASP A 787 6.29 46.43 9.42
N PHE A 788 5.84 45.47 8.60
CA PHE A 788 6.06 45.44 7.16
C PHE A 788 5.44 46.65 6.46
N LEU A 789 4.17 46.97 6.78
CA LEU A 789 3.48 48.14 6.22
C LEU A 789 4.11 49.47 6.67
N TYR A 790 4.57 49.57 7.92
CA TYR A 790 5.25 50.75 8.46
C TYR A 790 6.57 51.02 7.71
N LEU A 791 7.39 49.98 7.50
CA LEU A 791 8.62 50.07 6.72
C LEU A 791 8.38 50.41 5.25
N ILE A 792 7.36 49.83 4.62
CA ILE A 792 6.97 50.19 3.25
C ILE A 792 6.53 51.65 3.18
N ASP A 793 5.64 52.10 4.06
CA ASP A 793 5.15 53.49 4.03
C ASP A 793 6.29 54.49 4.35
N HIS A 794 7.32 54.12 5.13
CA HIS A 794 8.57 54.88 5.28
C HIS A 794 9.42 54.90 4.00
N CYS A 795 9.76 53.72 3.44
CA CYS A 795 10.59 53.63 2.24
C CYS A 795 9.95 54.34 1.03
N ARG A 796 8.62 54.30 0.89
CA ARG A 796 7.90 55.03 -0.16
C ARG A 796 8.08 56.55 -0.07
N GLN A 797 8.23 57.11 1.14
CA GLN A 797 8.43 58.56 1.35
C GLN A 797 9.84 59.03 0.96
N THR A 798 10.85 58.15 0.97
CA THR A 798 12.19 58.46 0.42
C THR A 798 12.17 58.74 -1.08
N GLY A 799 11.08 58.32 -1.76
CA GLY A 799 10.93 58.42 -3.20
C GLY A 799 11.74 57.39 -3.99
N ALA A 800 12.41 56.42 -3.34
CA ALA A 800 13.29 55.46 -4.00
C ALA A 800 12.65 54.74 -5.21
N THR A 801 13.48 54.32 -6.17
CA THR A 801 12.99 53.56 -7.34
C THR A 801 12.66 52.11 -6.96
N TRP A 802 13.48 51.54 -6.09
CA TRP A 802 13.34 50.17 -5.58
C TRP A 802 13.19 50.17 -4.07
N ILE A 803 12.39 49.23 -3.55
CA ILE A 803 12.26 48.97 -2.11
C ILE A 803 12.67 47.52 -1.85
N ALA A 804 13.77 47.31 -1.11
CA ALA A 804 14.16 46.01 -0.59
C ALA A 804 13.61 45.81 0.83
N MET A 805 12.79 44.77 1.01
CA MET A 805 12.39 44.28 2.31
C MET A 805 13.31 43.12 2.69
N VAL A 806 14.02 43.23 3.82
CA VAL A 806 15.09 42.30 4.22
C VAL A 806 14.92 41.87 5.68
N GLU A 807 15.08 40.57 5.96
CA GLU A 807 15.00 40.01 7.32
C GLU A 807 16.27 40.31 8.14
N ASP A 808 16.18 40.28 9.49
CA ASP A 808 17.28 40.63 10.39
C ASP A 808 18.32 39.49 10.60
N ASP A 809 18.08 38.29 10.07
CA ASP A 809 18.95 37.11 10.20
C ASP A 809 19.51 36.61 8.85
N VAL A 810 19.96 37.58 8.05
CA VAL A 810 20.57 37.36 6.73
C VAL A 810 22.06 37.69 6.69
N LEU A 811 22.74 37.20 5.65
CA LEU A 811 24.13 37.52 5.32
C LEU A 811 24.24 37.79 3.81
N ALA A 812 24.51 39.05 3.43
CA ALA A 812 24.71 39.43 2.04
C ALA A 812 26.13 39.11 1.56
N GLN A 813 26.29 38.72 0.29
CA GLN A 813 27.60 38.53 -0.32
C GLN A 813 28.33 39.85 -0.63
N ASP A 814 29.61 39.76 -0.96
CA ASP A 814 30.33 40.88 -1.60
C ASP A 814 29.72 41.18 -2.99
N GLY A 815 29.62 42.47 -3.34
CA GLY A 815 29.00 42.91 -4.59
C GLY A 815 27.47 42.73 -4.68
N TRP A 816 26.77 42.33 -3.60
CA TRP A 816 25.32 42.03 -3.64
C TRP A 816 24.48 43.14 -4.31
N TYR A 817 24.87 44.41 -4.13
CA TYR A 817 24.13 45.57 -4.62
C TYR A 817 24.16 45.67 -6.15
N HIS A 818 25.34 45.64 -6.77
CA HIS A 818 25.46 45.74 -8.22
C HIS A 818 24.88 44.50 -8.92
N HIS A 819 25.00 43.30 -8.33
CA HIS A 819 24.29 42.10 -8.82
C HIS A 819 22.77 42.28 -8.77
N THR A 820 22.24 42.84 -7.67
CA THR A 820 20.80 43.13 -7.52
C THR A 820 20.30 44.13 -8.56
N LEU A 821 21.03 45.24 -8.79
CA LEU A 821 20.64 46.22 -9.81
C LEU A 821 20.70 45.65 -11.23
N ARG A 822 21.75 44.88 -11.56
CA ARG A 822 21.88 44.19 -12.84
C ARG A 822 20.71 43.23 -13.08
N ALA A 823 20.34 42.46 -12.06
CA ALA A 823 19.21 41.54 -12.09
C ALA A 823 17.86 42.25 -12.27
N LEU A 824 17.65 43.40 -11.62
CA LEU A 824 16.42 44.19 -11.79
C LEU A 824 16.28 44.73 -13.22
N GLU A 825 17.38 45.08 -13.89
CA GLU A 825 17.34 45.44 -15.32
C GLU A 825 17.06 44.21 -16.20
N GLU A 826 17.70 43.07 -15.91
CA GLU A 826 17.46 41.80 -16.60
C GLU A 826 15.99 41.33 -16.48
N VAL A 827 15.31 41.60 -15.36
CA VAL A 827 13.86 41.37 -15.21
C VAL A 827 13.06 42.27 -16.15
N LYS A 828 13.41 43.56 -16.29
CA LYS A 828 12.71 44.45 -17.24
C LYS A 828 12.87 43.96 -18.68
N GLU A 829 14.04 43.46 -19.06
CA GLU A 829 14.28 42.91 -20.39
C GLU A 829 13.56 41.58 -20.65
N LYS A 830 13.35 40.76 -19.61
CA LYS A 830 12.78 39.40 -19.73
C LYS A 830 11.30 39.24 -19.42
N HIS A 831 10.69 40.15 -18.64
CA HIS A 831 9.28 40.03 -18.26
C HIS A 831 8.36 40.15 -19.48
N ASP A 832 7.22 39.47 -19.45
CA ASP A 832 6.15 39.69 -20.42
C ASP A 832 5.52 41.06 -20.17
N GLU A 833 5.59 41.99 -21.13
CA GLU A 833 5.00 43.32 -21.05
C GLU A 833 3.47 43.29 -20.78
N ASN A 834 2.80 42.16 -21.06
CA ASN A 834 1.38 41.96 -20.78
C ASN A 834 1.10 41.50 -19.33
N LYS A 835 2.15 41.17 -18.56
CA LYS A 835 2.06 40.71 -17.17
C LYS A 835 2.64 41.73 -16.19
N THR A 836 2.10 41.75 -14.98
CA THR A 836 2.72 42.46 -13.86
C THR A 836 3.62 41.50 -13.11
N TRP A 837 4.82 41.95 -12.75
CA TRP A 837 5.72 41.24 -11.83
C TRP A 837 5.75 41.93 -10.46
N VAL A 838 5.91 41.15 -9.39
CA VAL A 838 5.76 41.66 -8.01
C VAL A 838 7.09 42.06 -7.37
N TYR A 839 8.07 41.15 -7.41
CA TYR A 839 9.38 41.35 -6.81
C TYR A 839 10.46 40.50 -7.48
N LEU A 840 11.71 40.88 -7.24
CA LEU A 840 12.90 40.05 -7.39
C LEU A 840 13.29 39.48 -6.01
N ARG A 841 13.43 38.17 -5.92
CA ARG A 841 13.84 37.44 -4.72
C ARG A 841 15.37 37.32 -4.68
N LEU A 842 15.99 37.81 -3.60
CA LEU A 842 17.45 37.78 -3.39
C LEU A 842 17.95 36.51 -2.69
N PHE A 843 17.03 35.75 -2.08
CA PHE A 843 17.29 34.45 -1.46
C PHE A 843 16.16 33.46 -1.74
N TYR A 844 16.52 32.23 -2.10
CA TYR A 844 15.62 31.08 -2.14
C TYR A 844 16.37 29.85 -1.63
N THR A 845 15.64 28.81 -1.21
CA THR A 845 16.25 27.51 -0.89
C THR A 845 15.94 26.48 -1.97
N GLU A 846 16.98 25.79 -2.43
CA GLU A 846 16.87 24.75 -3.47
C GLU A 846 16.13 23.50 -2.98
N LYS A 847 15.88 23.41 -1.66
CA LYS A 847 15.07 22.38 -1.00
C LYS A 847 13.67 22.20 -1.61
N PHE A 848 13.10 23.25 -2.21
CA PHE A 848 11.80 23.19 -2.86
C PHE A 848 11.89 22.99 -4.39
N LEU A 849 13.08 23.08 -4.99
CA LEU A 849 13.31 22.89 -6.43
C LEU A 849 13.51 21.41 -6.79
N GLY A 850 12.71 20.52 -6.19
CA GLY A 850 12.77 19.08 -6.40
C GLY A 850 12.13 18.61 -7.70
N TRP A 851 12.16 17.29 -7.96
CA TRP A 851 11.37 16.66 -9.02
C TRP A 851 9.88 16.78 -8.70
N ASN A 852 9.21 17.78 -9.28
CA ASN A 852 7.85 18.18 -8.94
C ASN A 852 6.80 17.29 -9.61
N SER A 853 5.71 16.99 -8.90
CA SER A 853 4.73 15.99 -9.34
C SER A 853 3.93 16.47 -10.57
N GLU A 854 3.81 17.79 -10.70
CA GLU A 854 3.06 18.53 -11.71
C GLU A 854 3.72 18.43 -13.09
N GLU A 855 5.06 18.25 -13.11
CA GLU A 855 5.88 18.16 -14.33
C GLU A 855 6.05 16.70 -14.84
N TRP A 856 5.34 15.72 -14.26
CA TRP A 856 5.43 14.31 -14.66
C TRP A 856 5.27 14.04 -16.18
N PRO A 857 4.45 14.77 -16.97
CA PRO A 857 4.35 14.52 -18.41
C PRO A 857 5.66 14.86 -19.13
N THR A 858 6.31 15.94 -18.72
CA THR A 858 7.62 16.38 -19.23
C THR A 858 8.69 15.35 -18.88
N TYR A 859 8.72 14.89 -17.63
CA TYR A 859 9.66 13.86 -17.17
C TYR A 859 9.48 12.53 -17.92
N LEU A 860 8.23 12.12 -18.16
CA LEU A 860 7.91 10.93 -18.94
C LEU A 860 8.31 11.08 -20.41
N ALA A 861 8.04 12.23 -21.03
CA ALA A 861 8.39 12.50 -22.43
C ALA A 861 9.92 12.39 -22.65
N TRP A 862 10.71 13.03 -21.78
CA TRP A 862 12.18 12.90 -21.81
C TRP A 862 12.65 11.47 -21.51
N SER A 863 12.03 10.79 -20.54
CA SER A 863 12.36 9.38 -20.23
C SER A 863 12.11 8.46 -21.44
N ILE A 864 11.01 8.65 -22.16
CA ILE A 864 10.70 7.90 -23.39
C ILE A 864 11.69 8.25 -24.52
N PHE A 865 12.03 9.52 -24.69
CA PHE A 865 13.02 9.98 -25.67
C PHE A 865 14.39 9.32 -25.42
N PHE A 866 14.91 9.39 -24.20
CA PHE A 866 16.20 8.77 -23.84
C PHE A 866 16.14 7.24 -23.80
N ALA A 867 14.98 6.63 -23.56
CA ALA A 867 14.79 5.18 -23.70
C ALA A 867 14.78 4.69 -25.16
N THR A 868 14.22 5.47 -26.08
CA THR A 868 14.02 5.07 -27.48
C THR A 868 15.22 5.34 -28.37
N ILE A 869 15.98 6.42 -28.12
CA ILE A 869 17.17 6.77 -28.92
C ILE A 869 18.21 5.64 -29.00
N PRO A 870 18.66 5.01 -27.90
CA PRO A 870 19.64 3.93 -27.96
C PRO A 870 19.14 2.71 -28.77
N ALA A 871 17.84 2.41 -28.69
CA ALA A 871 17.22 1.35 -29.47
C ALA A 871 17.24 1.68 -30.98
N LEU A 872 16.83 2.89 -31.35
CA LEU A 872 16.84 3.36 -32.74
C LEU A 872 18.27 3.39 -33.31
N LEU A 873 19.24 3.94 -32.58
CA LEU A 873 20.65 3.96 -32.97
C LEU A 873 21.20 2.54 -33.16
N ALA A 874 20.94 1.62 -32.23
CA ALA A 874 21.36 0.22 -32.36
C ALA A 874 20.74 -0.47 -33.59
N LEU A 875 19.47 -0.21 -33.91
CA LEU A 875 18.82 -0.74 -35.11
C LEU A 875 19.38 -0.11 -36.40
N ILE A 876 19.64 1.20 -36.43
CA ILE A 876 20.25 1.89 -37.57
C ILE A 876 21.66 1.36 -37.83
N ILE A 877 22.50 1.23 -36.78
CA ILE A 877 23.86 0.68 -36.89
C ILE A 877 23.81 -0.77 -37.37
N ARG A 878 22.93 -1.60 -36.81
CA ARG A 878 22.74 -3.00 -37.25
C ARG A 878 22.31 -3.10 -38.72
N ASN A 879 21.48 -2.18 -39.21
CA ASN A 879 21.04 -2.15 -40.60
C ASN A 879 22.16 -1.68 -41.53
N ARG A 880 22.88 -0.60 -41.17
CA ARG A 880 23.94 0.04 -41.97
C ARG A 880 25.28 -0.72 -41.96
N ALA A 881 25.64 -1.40 -40.87
CA ALA A 881 26.92 -2.09 -40.70
C ALA A 881 26.73 -3.62 -40.55
N PRO A 882 26.98 -4.43 -41.61
CA PRO A 882 26.84 -5.89 -41.55
C PRO A 882 27.72 -6.56 -40.48
N SER A 883 28.90 -6.01 -40.21
CA SER A 883 29.82 -6.46 -39.15
C SER A 883 29.20 -6.38 -37.75
N ALA A 884 28.45 -5.32 -37.47
CA ALA A 884 27.80 -5.10 -36.17
C ALA A 884 26.64 -6.07 -35.90
N ARG A 885 26.04 -6.68 -36.93
CA ARG A 885 24.90 -7.61 -36.81
C ARG A 885 25.18 -8.84 -35.94
N LYS A 886 26.44 -9.27 -35.85
CA LYS A 886 26.87 -10.39 -34.99
C LYS A 886 26.82 -10.05 -33.50
N ASN A 887 26.97 -8.76 -33.16
CA ASN A 887 27.09 -8.26 -31.80
C ASN A 887 25.81 -7.53 -31.33
N LEU A 888 25.06 -6.89 -32.23
CA LEU A 888 23.79 -6.23 -31.93
C LEU A 888 22.60 -7.22 -32.03
N THR A 889 22.61 -8.25 -31.18
CA THR A 889 21.53 -9.24 -31.10
C THR A 889 20.29 -8.65 -30.42
N ASN A 890 19.10 -9.22 -30.70
CA ASN A 890 17.85 -8.77 -30.07
C ASN A 890 17.95 -8.82 -28.52
N SER A 891 18.55 -9.89 -27.98
CA SER A 891 18.76 -10.04 -26.53
C SER A 891 19.68 -8.97 -25.96
N PHE A 892 20.78 -8.63 -26.65
CA PHE A 892 21.71 -7.59 -26.21
C PHE A 892 21.06 -6.20 -26.21
N ILE A 893 20.35 -5.84 -27.29
CA ILE A 893 19.61 -4.58 -27.39
C ILE A 893 18.53 -4.51 -26.29
N ALA A 894 17.77 -5.60 -26.08
CA ALA A 894 16.75 -5.65 -25.03
C ALA A 894 17.34 -5.47 -23.62
N THR A 895 18.47 -6.11 -23.30
CA THR A 895 19.14 -5.94 -21.99
C THR A 895 19.63 -4.51 -21.76
N ILE A 896 20.12 -3.83 -22.81
CA ILE A 896 20.49 -2.41 -22.70
C ILE A 896 19.25 -1.55 -22.49
N CYS A 897 18.25 -1.65 -23.37
CA CYS A 897 17.08 -0.77 -23.38
C CYS A 897 16.09 -1.00 -22.23
N LEU A 898 16.06 -2.20 -21.64
CA LEU A 898 15.15 -2.56 -20.53
C LEU A 898 15.87 -2.77 -19.18
N GLY A 899 17.21 -2.70 -19.17
CA GLY A 899 18.03 -2.81 -17.95
C GLY A 899 18.85 -1.55 -17.71
N PHE A 900 19.93 -1.36 -18.48
CA PHE A 900 20.87 -0.25 -18.28
C PHE A 900 20.24 1.13 -18.49
N VAL A 901 19.44 1.33 -19.54
CA VAL A 901 18.86 2.65 -19.81
C VAL A 901 17.85 3.08 -18.72
N PRO A 902 16.89 2.22 -18.28
CA PRO A 902 16.08 2.51 -17.10
C PRO A 902 16.90 2.75 -15.82
N ALA A 903 17.98 1.99 -15.59
CA ALA A 903 18.86 2.19 -14.44
C ALA A 903 19.57 3.57 -14.48
N SER A 904 20.04 4.01 -15.64
CA SER A 904 20.61 5.35 -15.83
C SER A 904 19.58 6.47 -15.67
N ILE A 905 18.34 6.27 -16.15
CA ILE A 905 17.24 7.22 -15.93
C ILE A 905 16.91 7.31 -14.43
N ILE A 906 16.84 6.19 -13.72
CA ILE A 906 16.65 6.17 -12.26
C ILE A 906 17.80 6.91 -11.56
N LEU A 907 19.06 6.66 -11.94
CA LEU A 907 20.22 7.35 -11.37
C LEU A 907 20.18 8.88 -11.60
N TYR A 908 19.70 9.32 -12.76
CA TYR A 908 19.48 10.75 -13.06
C TYR A 908 18.47 11.39 -12.09
N PHE A 909 17.34 10.74 -11.80
CA PHE A 909 16.41 11.23 -10.78
C PHE A 909 17.01 11.16 -9.36
N LEU A 910 17.73 10.09 -9.02
CA LEU A 910 18.39 9.94 -7.72
C LEU A 910 19.53 10.96 -7.48
N ALA A 911 20.14 11.50 -8.53
CA ALA A 911 21.17 12.52 -8.43
C ALA A 911 20.65 13.92 -8.02
N GLY A 912 19.33 14.12 -8.01
CA GLY A 912 18.69 15.37 -7.59
C GLY A 912 18.46 16.37 -8.72
N ARG A 913 17.36 17.13 -8.60
CA ARG A 913 16.86 18.06 -9.63
C ARG A 913 17.72 19.32 -9.76
N VAL A 914 18.40 19.73 -8.69
CA VAL A 914 19.22 20.95 -8.64
C VAL A 914 20.57 20.69 -9.30
N SER A 915 21.15 19.51 -9.08
CA SER A 915 22.39 19.06 -9.70
C SER A 915 22.25 18.77 -11.19
N MET A 916 21.13 18.14 -11.58
CA MET A 916 20.91 17.68 -12.95
C MET A 916 20.34 18.75 -13.89
N GLN A 917 19.69 19.78 -13.35
CA GLN A 917 19.06 20.87 -14.11
C GLN A 917 19.12 22.19 -13.30
N PRO A 918 20.31 22.69 -12.92
CA PRO A 918 20.42 23.91 -12.12
C PRO A 918 19.71 25.09 -12.77
N LEU A 919 19.21 26.03 -11.95
CA LEU A 919 18.68 27.29 -12.47
C LEU A 919 19.78 28.03 -13.24
N PRO A 920 19.47 28.65 -14.39
CA PRO A 920 20.46 29.41 -15.14
C PRO A 920 20.92 30.63 -14.34
N PRO A 921 22.22 31.00 -14.39
CA PRO A 921 22.70 32.25 -13.83
C PRO A 921 21.98 33.48 -14.43
N GLY A 922 21.86 34.54 -13.64
CA GLY A 922 21.03 35.72 -13.94
C GLY A 922 19.67 35.61 -13.26
N VAL A 923 18.61 36.10 -13.91
CA VAL A 923 17.25 36.01 -13.36
C VAL A 923 16.43 34.86 -13.94
N SER A 924 15.77 34.15 -13.04
CA SER A 924 14.88 33.01 -13.32
C SER A 924 13.47 33.27 -12.81
N LEU A 925 12.46 32.90 -13.60
CA LEU A 925 11.06 32.97 -13.18
C LEU A 925 10.78 31.91 -12.10
N MET A 926 10.17 32.32 -10.98
CA MET A 926 9.94 31.50 -9.79
C MET A 926 8.53 31.73 -9.23
N ASN A 927 7.51 31.61 -10.09
CA ASN A 927 6.09 31.71 -9.72
C ASN A 927 5.63 30.55 -8.82
N ASN A 928 6.31 29.40 -8.92
CA ASN A 928 6.06 28.20 -8.14
C ASN A 928 7.35 27.77 -7.43
N TYR A 929 7.21 27.03 -6.32
CA TYR A 929 8.32 26.45 -5.53
C TYR A 929 9.32 27.45 -4.93
N GLY A 930 9.13 28.76 -5.16
CA GLY A 930 9.76 29.80 -4.36
C GLY A 930 9.24 29.76 -2.93
N CYS A 931 10.15 29.94 -1.97
CA CYS A 931 9.80 30.18 -0.59
C CYS A 931 10.62 31.34 -0.05
N CYS A 932 10.03 31.96 0.98
CA CYS A 932 10.73 32.66 2.04
C CYS A 932 11.14 34.09 1.63
N ALA A 933 11.11 35.02 2.60
CA ALA A 933 11.11 36.46 2.37
C ALA A 933 12.35 37.20 2.89
N GLN A 934 13.46 36.46 3.11
CA GLN A 934 14.74 36.97 3.60
C GLN A 934 15.22 38.24 2.87
N GLY A 935 14.97 38.33 1.56
CA GLY A 935 15.22 39.53 0.77
C GLY A 935 14.32 39.58 -0.46
N LEU A 936 13.41 40.55 -0.50
CA LEU A 936 12.49 40.80 -1.62
C LEU A 936 12.64 42.25 -2.09
N VAL A 937 12.93 42.47 -3.38
CA VAL A 937 13.03 43.81 -3.97
C VAL A 937 11.85 44.08 -4.88
N PHE A 938 11.10 45.14 -4.59
CA PHE A 938 9.90 45.54 -5.30
C PHE A 938 10.13 46.85 -6.07
N SER A 939 9.45 47.03 -7.21
CA SER A 939 9.31 48.37 -7.82
C SER A 939 8.45 49.27 -6.95
N GLN A 940 8.81 50.56 -6.87
CA GLN A 940 7.96 51.61 -6.31
C GLN A 940 6.56 51.66 -6.98
N ASP A 941 6.43 51.25 -8.24
CA ASP A 941 5.19 51.32 -9.03
C ASP A 941 4.11 50.34 -8.54
N ILE A 942 4.48 49.17 -8.02
CA ILE A 942 3.53 48.17 -7.52
C ILE A 942 3.11 48.45 -6.06
N MET A 943 3.89 49.25 -5.32
CA MET A 943 3.65 49.54 -3.90
C MET A 943 2.24 50.05 -3.57
N PRO A 944 1.60 50.96 -4.33
CA PRO A 944 0.24 51.41 -4.01
C PRO A 944 -0.78 50.27 -4.07
N LYS A 945 -0.64 49.34 -5.05
CA LYS A 945 -1.51 48.17 -5.18
C LYS A 945 -1.25 47.17 -4.06
N LEU A 946 0.03 46.87 -3.76
CA LEU A 946 0.42 45.96 -2.69
C LEU A 946 -0.10 46.44 -1.33
N VAL A 947 0.14 47.70 -0.98
CA VAL A 947 -0.32 48.29 0.30
C VAL A 947 -1.85 48.26 0.41
N ALA A 948 -2.58 48.52 -0.68
CA ALA A 948 -4.04 48.42 -0.70
C ALA A 948 -4.52 46.97 -0.49
N ARG A 949 -3.88 45.99 -1.12
CA ARG A 949 -4.19 44.56 -0.92
C ARG A 949 -3.90 44.12 0.50
N LEU A 950 -2.71 44.41 1.03
CA LEU A 950 -2.30 44.03 2.38
C LEU A 950 -3.17 44.66 3.48
N LYS A 951 -3.64 45.90 3.29
CA LYS A 951 -4.62 46.55 4.19
C LYS A 951 -6.05 46.00 4.05
N SER A 952 -6.34 45.18 3.03
CA SER A 952 -7.67 44.57 2.79
C SER A 952 -7.83 43.15 3.32
N VAL A 953 -6.72 42.42 3.53
CA VAL A 953 -6.73 41.04 4.01
C VAL A 953 -6.70 40.97 5.54
N PRO A 954 -7.21 39.88 6.16
CA PRO A 954 -7.05 39.66 7.59
C PRO A 954 -5.57 39.64 8.01
N PRO A 955 -5.24 40.02 9.26
CA PRO A 955 -3.85 39.99 9.73
C PRO A 955 -3.22 38.61 9.65
N GLY A 956 -2.01 38.54 9.11
CA GLY A 956 -1.28 37.30 8.86
C GLY A 956 0.17 37.59 8.44
N PRO A 957 0.98 36.57 8.13
CA PRO A 957 2.33 36.78 7.60
C PRO A 957 2.29 37.55 6.27
N ALA A 958 3.08 38.63 6.17
CA ALA A 958 3.06 39.53 5.01
C ALA A 958 3.56 38.85 3.73
N ASP A 959 4.58 37.99 3.85
CA ASP A 959 5.12 37.14 2.79
C ASP A 959 4.04 36.25 2.17
N VAL A 960 3.26 35.55 3.00
CA VAL A 960 2.14 34.71 2.56
C VAL A 960 1.08 35.55 1.85
N ALA A 961 0.74 36.73 2.37
CA ALA A 961 -0.24 37.62 1.75
C ALA A 961 0.23 38.17 0.38
N VAL A 962 1.52 38.48 0.22
CA VAL A 962 2.10 38.88 -1.08
C VAL A 962 2.06 37.71 -2.07
N GLU A 963 2.44 36.50 -1.65
CA GLU A 963 2.43 35.30 -2.50
C GLU A 963 1.01 34.91 -2.93
N THR A 964 0.04 34.92 -2.00
CA THR A 964 -1.37 34.65 -2.32
C THR A 964 -1.90 35.64 -3.36
N TRP A 965 -1.64 36.93 -3.17
CA TRP A 965 -2.04 37.96 -4.13
C TRP A 965 -1.40 37.75 -5.52
N ALA A 966 -0.12 37.40 -5.55
CA ALA A 966 0.59 37.12 -6.80
C ALA A 966 0.06 35.86 -7.54
N ILE A 967 -0.51 34.89 -6.81
CA ILE A 967 -1.18 33.71 -7.38
C ILE A 967 -2.58 34.08 -7.90
N GLU A 968 -3.36 34.85 -7.13
CA GLU A 968 -4.72 35.27 -7.50
C GLU A 968 -4.76 36.08 -8.81
N GLU A 969 -3.77 36.92 -9.04
CA GLU A 969 -3.68 37.83 -10.19
C GLU A 969 -2.75 37.33 -11.33
N ASP A 970 -2.22 36.10 -11.24
CA ASP A 970 -1.21 35.52 -12.17
C ASP A 970 0.03 36.41 -12.40
N PHE A 971 0.52 37.03 -11.32
CA PHE A 971 1.69 37.89 -11.35
C PHE A 971 3.01 37.11 -11.28
N GLU A 972 3.98 37.61 -12.04
CA GLU A 972 5.32 37.05 -12.10
C GLU A 972 6.13 37.36 -10.84
N ARG A 973 6.94 36.39 -10.44
CA ARG A 973 7.89 36.50 -9.33
C ARG A 973 9.22 35.98 -9.82
N TRP A 974 10.25 36.82 -9.70
CA TRP A 974 11.58 36.53 -10.22
C TRP A 974 12.54 36.20 -9.08
N ALA A 975 13.58 35.42 -9.36
CA ALA A 975 14.64 35.10 -8.40
C ALA A 975 16.02 35.26 -9.04
N LEU A 976 16.96 35.80 -8.27
CA LEU A 976 18.35 35.98 -8.70
C LEU A 976 19.16 34.70 -8.41
N THR A 977 19.82 34.16 -9.44
CA THR A 977 20.67 32.97 -9.37
C THR A 977 22.11 33.33 -9.80
N PRO A 978 23.16 33.03 -8.99
CA PRO A 978 23.09 32.51 -7.62
C PRO A 978 22.44 33.52 -6.66
N SER A 979 22.02 33.00 -5.50
CA SER A 979 21.49 33.81 -4.40
C SER A 979 22.53 34.83 -3.93
N VAL A 980 22.15 36.09 -3.73
CA VAL A 980 23.07 37.16 -3.26
C VAL A 980 23.00 37.38 -1.75
N ILE A 981 22.07 36.68 -1.08
CA ILE A 981 21.89 36.67 0.36
C ILE A 981 21.79 35.20 0.83
N GLN A 982 22.23 34.91 2.06
CA GLN A 982 22.02 33.64 2.77
C GLN A 982 21.20 33.84 4.04
N HIS A 983 20.42 32.84 4.44
CA HIS A 983 19.77 32.81 5.76
C HIS A 983 20.75 32.26 6.81
N ILE A 984 21.01 33.02 7.88
CA ILE A 984 21.96 32.64 8.94
C ILE A 984 21.31 32.45 10.32
N GLY A 985 20.00 32.63 10.42
CA GLY A 985 19.25 32.42 11.65
C GLY A 985 19.34 30.96 12.10
N ARG A 986 19.99 30.69 13.23
CA ARG A 986 20.24 29.33 13.73
C ARG A 986 19.03 28.72 14.44
N LYS A 987 18.26 29.54 15.15
CA LYS A 987 16.97 29.18 15.78
C LYS A 987 15.92 30.22 15.45
N THR A 988 14.68 29.78 15.21
CA THR A 988 13.55 30.70 15.04
C THR A 988 12.97 31.13 16.38
N MET A 989 12.37 32.32 16.47
CA MET A 989 11.57 32.75 17.64
C MET A 989 10.40 31.81 17.99
N LYS A 990 10.05 30.89 17.07
CA LYS A 990 8.99 29.90 17.20
C LYS A 990 9.48 28.52 17.69
N GLN A 991 10.79 28.33 17.90
CA GLN A 991 11.35 27.10 18.47
C GLN A 991 11.30 27.15 20.01
N VAL A 992 10.89 26.04 20.62
CA VAL A 992 10.86 25.90 22.09
C VAL A 992 12.27 25.65 22.60
N PHE A 993 12.65 26.30 23.69
CA PHE A 993 13.91 26.03 24.39
C PHE A 993 13.98 24.56 24.79
N GLY A 994 15.06 23.87 24.37
CA GLY A 994 15.31 22.47 24.69
C GLY A 994 15.11 21.46 23.56
N GLU A 995 14.66 21.87 22.36
CA GLU A 995 14.77 21.00 21.18
C GLU A 995 16.26 20.66 20.91
N PRO A 996 16.59 19.40 20.56
CA PRO A 996 17.94 19.03 20.14
C PRO A 996 18.26 19.61 18.76
N ASP A 997 19.44 20.20 18.60
CA ASP A 997 19.91 20.79 17.34
C ASP A 997 19.81 19.80 16.18
N LYS A 998 19.18 20.23 15.08
CA LYS A 998 19.09 19.44 13.84
C LYS A 998 20.46 19.44 13.12
N PRO A 999 20.73 18.50 12.19
CA PRO A 999 21.98 18.53 11.42
C PRO A 999 22.25 19.86 10.70
N SER A 1000 21.20 20.55 10.26
CA SER A 1000 21.23 21.90 9.66
C SER A 1000 21.54 23.04 10.64
N GLU A 1001 21.52 22.76 11.95
CA GLU A 1001 21.74 23.72 13.06
C GLU A 1001 23.10 23.41 13.77
N ARG A 1002 23.81 22.36 13.33
CA ARG A 1002 25.07 21.86 13.92
C ARG A 1002 26.24 22.86 13.87
N TYR A 1003 26.33 23.65 12.79
CA TYR A 1003 27.39 24.64 12.60
C TYR A 1003 27.06 25.96 13.29
N SER A 1004 28.06 26.80 13.55
CA SER A 1004 27.89 28.11 14.19
C SER A 1004 26.95 29.04 13.43
N ILE A 1005 26.96 28.93 12.10
CA ILE A 1005 25.94 29.45 11.20
C ILE A 1005 24.96 28.30 10.94
N GLY A 1006 23.68 28.51 11.25
CA GLY A 1006 22.66 27.48 11.08
C GLY A 1006 21.60 27.87 10.06
N ALA A 1007 21.03 26.85 9.44
CA ALA A 1007 19.85 26.93 8.60
C ALA A 1007 18.61 26.58 9.44
N ALA A 1008 18.02 27.53 10.16
CA ALA A 1008 16.81 27.26 10.93
C ALA A 1008 15.72 26.69 10.01
N ARG A 1009 15.05 25.61 10.46
CA ARG A 1009 14.06 24.85 9.66
C ARG A 1009 14.61 24.27 8.34
N GLY A 1010 15.93 24.26 8.15
CA GLY A 1010 16.60 23.91 6.91
C GLY A 1010 16.28 24.89 5.78
N LEU A 1011 16.23 26.20 6.08
CA LEU A 1011 16.28 27.26 5.07
C LEU A 1011 17.75 27.60 4.79
N TRP A 1012 18.20 27.24 3.61
CA TRP A 1012 19.60 27.36 3.20
C TRP A 1012 19.68 27.45 1.68
N ASN A 1013 20.54 28.32 1.17
CA ASN A 1013 20.94 28.28 -0.23
C ASN A 1013 22.27 27.50 -0.34
N PHE A 1014 22.25 26.35 -1.00
CA PHE A 1014 23.42 25.48 -1.12
C PHE A 1014 24.44 26.01 -2.12
N GLY A 1015 23.98 26.73 -3.16
CA GLY A 1015 24.80 27.42 -4.13
C GLY A 1015 25.56 28.63 -3.56
N PHE A 1016 24.98 29.34 -2.59
CA PHE A 1016 25.62 30.49 -1.92
C PHE A 1016 26.96 30.12 -1.27
N GLU A 1017 27.07 28.89 -0.75
CA GLU A 1017 28.30 28.38 -0.15
C GLU A 1017 29.39 28.03 -1.17
N LEU A 1018 29.10 28.07 -2.47
CA LEU A 1018 30.04 27.79 -3.56
C LEU A 1018 30.70 29.07 -4.12
N HIS A 1019 30.38 30.25 -3.57
CA HIS A 1019 31.04 31.49 -3.96
C HIS A 1019 32.51 31.54 -3.53
N ASP A 1020 33.33 32.09 -4.43
CA ASP A 1020 34.72 32.45 -4.15
C ASP A 1020 34.77 33.94 -3.74
N SER A 1021 35.31 34.21 -2.54
CA SER A 1021 35.36 35.55 -1.96
C SER A 1021 36.29 36.50 -2.71
N GLU A 1022 37.40 36.01 -3.26
CA GLU A 1022 38.34 36.86 -4.00
C GLU A 1022 37.81 37.13 -5.41
N LEU A 1023 37.12 36.17 -6.02
CA LEU A 1023 36.46 36.38 -7.32
C LEU A 1023 35.32 37.40 -7.25
N LEU A 1024 34.43 37.30 -6.25
CA LEU A 1024 33.35 38.27 -6.05
C LEU A 1024 33.89 39.69 -5.82
N LYS A 1025 34.90 39.82 -4.95
CA LYS A 1025 35.59 41.09 -4.69
C LYS A 1025 36.22 41.66 -5.96
N PHE A 1026 36.89 40.83 -6.76
CA PHE A 1026 37.48 41.25 -8.03
C PHE A 1026 36.42 41.68 -9.06
N GLU A 1027 35.30 40.96 -9.19
CA GLU A 1027 34.17 41.41 -10.04
C GLU A 1027 33.66 42.76 -9.54
N HIS A 1028 33.43 42.91 -8.24
CA HIS A 1028 32.90 44.13 -7.67
C HIS A 1028 33.83 45.33 -7.90
N MET A 1029 35.12 45.20 -7.60
CA MET A 1029 36.13 46.25 -7.86
C MET A 1029 36.22 46.63 -9.35
N LYS A 1030 35.97 45.68 -10.26
CA LYS A 1030 35.96 45.94 -11.70
C LYS A 1030 34.70 46.69 -12.15
N VAL A 1031 33.54 46.32 -11.61
CA VAL A 1031 32.24 46.97 -11.92
C VAL A 1031 32.17 48.38 -11.34
N SER A 1032 32.74 48.61 -10.16
CA SER A 1032 32.79 49.92 -9.50
C SER A 1032 33.92 50.84 -10.00
N GLY A 1033 34.75 50.39 -10.95
CA GLY A 1033 35.85 51.19 -11.50
C GLY A 1033 37.04 51.40 -10.55
N GLN A 1034 37.14 50.60 -9.48
CA GLN A 1034 38.29 50.59 -8.56
C GLN A 1034 39.51 49.87 -9.14
N LEU A 1035 39.30 49.01 -10.14
CA LEU A 1035 40.36 48.47 -11.02
C LEU A 1035 40.38 49.28 -12.32
N GLY A 1036 41.52 49.92 -12.60
CA GLY A 1036 41.79 50.67 -13.84
C GLY A 1036 42.30 49.81 -14.99
#